data_AF-A0A366BVY3-F1
#
_entry.id   AF-A0A366BVY3-F1
#
_cell.length_a   1.000
_cell.length_b   1.000
_cell.length_c   1.000
_cell.angle_alpha   90.00
_cell.angle_beta   90.00
_cell.angle_gamma   90.00
#
_symmetry.space_group_name_H-M   'P 1'
#
loop_
_entity.id
_entity.type
_entity.pdbx_description
1 polymer ?
#
loop_
_entity_poly.entity_id
_entity_poly.type
_entity_poly.pdbx_seq_one_letter_code
_entity_poly.pdbx_strand_id
1 'polypeptide(L)'
;MIWLQFRPQRSTRPWHLLRSGQGHPGRTAGMSIEHPEKIGLGTWDRDSLGSALNDLESVGVAWYYTWSDWALYDADPAPGTVEFVGMTWDERLVTPEALERIRASGATALLGFNEPDLDRQADMSVAQALDLWAALAATGLRLGSPAASLDQTLGEGSWLGRFVAGAEARGQTVDFIAVHYYSDSGDVAEFEAWLKAVHDQYDKPVWVTEWVLADWTGARSFSAADQAAFARAATEMMDDLDFVERHAWFAACEGGDGWYLNSGLFDAAGNLTEVGRTFAQLTAPGAPPPIAGGAGDDRLTGTAGAELVLGGAGDDLLSGGGGADTLRGEAGNDTLQGGTGGDRLEGGTGNDLYVVLSAASTLIERPGEGWDRVSASLNWVLGDHVEQLTLTGGAALDGTGNALGNVLTGTGAANRLDGREGDDTLQGGAGEDWLLGGAGHDRLWGGAGADLLEGGAGDDIYAVDTPGDRTFERPGEGWDRVCASVSWTLGDHVEQLTLGGGAALDGTGNALANVLTGNGAANLLDGRGGHDTLQGAGGNDTLQGGAGGDWLLGGAGHDRLWGGAGADLLEGGAGDDIYAVDTPGDRTFERPGEGWDRVCASVSWTLGDHVEQLTLGGSAALDGTGNALANVLIGNAGASYLCGLGGRDTLSGGAGDDGLVGGAGDDRLWGGAGNDWLDGGEGADLLDGGAGSDLLIGGAGADLFIFTGGWDRIADFEDDLDTLRLDHALWGGTPPDLAGVPGLASVTGAGLMFDFGAGNGIVVEGISSVWALIDDLQIV
;
A
#
# COMPACT_ATOMS: atom_id res chain seq x y z
N MET A 1 71.88 34.53 -43.07
CA MET A 1 73.33 34.32 -43.33
C MET A 1 73.90 33.54 -42.16
N ILE A 2 74.89 32.65 -42.41
CA ILE A 2 75.83 32.05 -41.43
C ILE A 2 75.15 31.12 -40.38
N TRP A 3 75.25 29.78 -40.43
CA TRP A 3 76.40 28.85 -40.27
C TRP A 3 76.83 28.53 -38.81
N LEU A 4 77.05 27.21 -38.59
CA LEU A 4 77.89 26.48 -37.59
C LEU A 4 77.09 25.65 -36.55
N GLN A 5 77.44 24.39 -36.20
CA GLN A 5 78.35 23.39 -36.80
C GLN A 5 78.08 21.95 -36.24
N PHE A 6 78.60 20.92 -36.92
CA PHE A 6 78.58 19.48 -36.57
C PHE A 6 79.88 19.01 -35.82
N ARG A 7 80.00 17.85 -35.12
CA ARG A 7 79.11 16.65 -35.09
C ARG A 7 78.94 15.80 -33.78
N PRO A 8 79.71 14.72 -33.42
CA PRO A 8 79.00 13.44 -33.11
C PRO A 8 79.48 12.53 -31.95
N GLN A 9 78.60 11.62 -31.49
CA GLN A 9 78.69 10.14 -31.61
C GLN A 9 77.54 9.44 -30.82
N ARG A 10 76.62 8.74 -31.50
CA ARG A 10 76.56 7.27 -31.72
C ARG A 10 76.11 6.43 -30.49
N SER A 11 74.86 6.00 -30.52
CA SER A 11 74.48 4.61 -30.23
C SER A 11 73.35 4.20 -31.20
N THR A 12 73.31 2.94 -31.60
CA THR A 12 72.39 2.40 -32.61
C THR A 12 71.72 1.14 -32.08
N ARG A 13 70.39 1.16 -31.94
CA ARG A 13 69.53 -0.03 -32.05
C ARG A 13 68.29 0.33 -32.89
N PRO A 14 67.70 -0.61 -33.66
CA PRO A 14 66.66 -0.29 -34.62
C PRO A 14 65.29 -0.17 -33.96
N TRP A 15 64.40 0.59 -34.62
CA TRP A 15 62.96 0.56 -34.34
C TRP A 15 62.41 -0.81 -34.77
N HIS A 16 61.82 -1.54 -33.83
CA HIS A 16 60.94 -2.66 -34.16
C HIS A 16 59.52 -2.12 -34.30
N LEU A 17 58.93 -2.29 -35.49
CA LEU A 17 57.48 -2.27 -35.60
C LEU A 17 56.94 -3.49 -34.84
N LEU A 18 55.86 -3.29 -34.09
CA LEU A 18 54.98 -4.37 -33.64
C LEU A 18 54.64 -5.25 -34.84
N ARG A 19 55.11 -6.51 -34.82
CA ARG A 19 54.67 -7.52 -35.77
C ARG A 19 53.43 -8.20 -35.22
N SER A 20 52.27 -7.80 -35.70
CA SER A 20 51.10 -8.66 -35.65
C SER A 20 51.39 -9.97 -36.40
N GLY A 21 50.96 -11.11 -35.83
CA GLY A 21 50.90 -12.39 -36.56
C GLY A 21 51.99 -13.43 -36.28
N GLN A 22 52.41 -13.64 -35.03
CA GLN A 22 52.95 -14.94 -34.58
C GLN A 22 52.20 -15.35 -33.30
N GLY A 23 51.17 -16.19 -33.45
CA GLY A 23 50.57 -16.88 -32.30
C GLY A 23 51.50 -17.95 -31.75
N HIS A 24 51.23 -18.42 -30.53
CA HIS A 24 51.98 -19.50 -29.89
C HIS A 24 52.01 -20.74 -30.82
N PRO A 25 53.16 -21.43 -31.00
CA PRO A 25 53.32 -22.49 -32.00
C PRO A 25 52.63 -23.81 -31.60
N GLY A 26 51.29 -23.77 -31.53
CA GLY A 26 50.42 -24.90 -31.17
C GLY A 26 48.94 -24.62 -31.41
N ARG A 27 48.46 -23.39 -31.16
CA ARG A 27 47.03 -23.04 -31.19
C ARG A 27 46.66 -22.18 -32.41
N THR A 28 45.57 -22.54 -33.09
CA THR A 28 44.98 -21.73 -34.15
C THR A 28 43.94 -20.76 -33.59
N ALA A 29 43.80 -19.58 -34.21
CA ALA A 29 42.80 -18.59 -33.82
C ALA A 29 41.38 -19.22 -33.71
N GLY A 30 40.79 -19.15 -32.52
CA GLY A 30 39.49 -19.76 -32.19
C GLY A 30 39.53 -21.05 -31.36
N MET A 31 40.68 -21.44 -30.80
CA MET A 31 40.75 -22.49 -29.77
C MET A 31 40.64 -21.90 -28.35
N SER A 32 40.06 -22.69 -27.45
CA SER A 32 39.95 -22.41 -26.02
C SER A 32 41.31 -22.32 -25.32
N ILE A 33 41.28 -21.76 -24.12
CA ILE A 33 42.13 -22.25 -23.02
C ILE A 33 41.62 -23.62 -22.54
N GLU A 34 42.53 -24.51 -22.16
CA GLU A 34 42.17 -25.84 -21.62
C GLU A 34 41.91 -25.78 -20.11
N HIS A 35 42.45 -24.77 -19.41
CA HIS A 35 42.39 -24.58 -17.96
C HIS A 35 41.82 -23.21 -17.55
N PRO A 36 40.52 -22.93 -17.79
CA PRO A 36 39.88 -21.69 -17.34
C PRO A 36 39.98 -21.47 -15.81
N GLU A 37 40.13 -22.53 -15.02
CA GLU A 37 40.35 -22.46 -13.57
C GLU A 37 41.64 -21.72 -13.16
N LYS A 38 42.59 -21.51 -14.08
CA LYS A 38 43.81 -20.71 -13.83
C LYS A 38 43.53 -19.21 -13.75
N ILE A 39 42.48 -18.73 -14.42
CA ILE A 39 42.21 -17.29 -14.56
C ILE A 39 41.65 -16.73 -13.27
N GLY A 40 42.29 -15.66 -12.77
CA GLY A 40 41.80 -14.90 -11.65
C GLY A 40 41.92 -13.39 -11.82
N LEU A 41 41.59 -12.68 -10.75
CA LEU A 41 41.58 -11.22 -10.70
C LEU A 41 42.12 -10.71 -9.36
N GLY A 42 43.04 -9.75 -9.40
CA GLY A 42 43.39 -8.91 -8.26
C GLY A 42 42.51 -7.66 -8.29
N THR A 43 41.79 -7.39 -7.19
CA THR A 43 40.85 -6.26 -7.14
C THR A 43 40.89 -5.47 -5.84
N TRP A 44 40.60 -4.16 -5.98
CA TRP A 44 40.38 -3.27 -4.85
C TRP A 44 38.91 -3.35 -4.40
N ASP A 45 38.61 -2.58 -3.36
CA ASP A 45 37.39 -2.60 -2.56
C ASP A 45 36.07 -2.55 -3.38
N ARG A 46 34.98 -3.03 -2.77
CA ARG A 46 33.66 -3.07 -3.40
C ARG A 46 33.09 -1.69 -3.73
N ASP A 47 33.63 -0.62 -3.14
CA ASP A 47 33.29 0.78 -3.45
C ASP A 47 33.52 1.17 -4.93
N SER A 48 34.39 0.44 -5.66
CA SER A 48 34.56 0.57 -7.12
C SER A 48 33.72 -0.41 -7.95
N LEU A 49 33.00 -1.34 -7.29
CA LEU A 49 32.42 -2.55 -7.88
C LEU A 49 31.06 -2.91 -7.25
N GLY A 50 30.11 -1.97 -7.29
CA GLY A 50 28.70 -2.37 -7.46
C GLY A 50 28.56 -3.23 -8.73
N SER A 51 27.57 -4.13 -8.75
CA SER A 51 27.22 -5.10 -9.82
C SER A 51 28.34 -6.01 -10.38
N ALA A 52 29.47 -5.47 -10.85
CA ALA A 52 30.49 -6.17 -11.64
C ALA A 52 31.24 -7.32 -10.94
N LEU A 53 31.28 -7.40 -9.59
CA LEU A 53 31.79 -8.60 -8.90
C LEU A 53 30.89 -9.82 -9.10
N ASN A 54 29.60 -9.62 -9.42
CA ASN A 54 28.69 -10.71 -9.79
C ASN A 54 28.95 -11.22 -11.22
N ASP A 55 29.73 -10.47 -12.01
CA ASP A 55 30.02 -10.72 -13.42
C ASP A 55 31.39 -11.33 -13.68
N LEU A 56 32.13 -11.67 -12.63
CA LEU A 56 33.37 -12.44 -12.74
C LEU A 56 33.15 -13.77 -13.48
N GLU A 57 31.99 -14.41 -13.31
CA GLU A 57 31.59 -15.58 -14.10
C GLU A 57 31.50 -15.27 -15.61
N SER A 58 30.96 -14.11 -15.99
CA SER A 58 30.74 -13.72 -17.39
C SER A 58 32.04 -13.50 -18.18
N VAL A 59 33.12 -13.13 -17.47
CA VAL A 59 34.48 -13.03 -18.01
C VAL A 59 35.31 -14.31 -17.75
N GLY A 60 34.74 -15.30 -17.06
CA GLY A 60 35.36 -16.56 -16.69
C GLY A 60 36.57 -16.43 -15.76
N VAL A 61 36.51 -15.46 -14.83
CA VAL A 61 37.38 -15.39 -13.67
C VAL A 61 36.95 -16.47 -12.68
N ALA A 62 37.83 -17.44 -12.42
CA ALA A 62 37.54 -18.61 -11.57
C ALA A 62 37.96 -18.40 -10.10
N TRP A 63 38.86 -17.46 -9.83
CA TRP A 63 39.29 -17.11 -8.47
C TRP A 63 39.62 -15.61 -8.35
N TYR A 64 39.53 -15.06 -7.15
CA TYR A 64 39.88 -13.66 -6.90
C TYR A 64 40.57 -13.49 -5.56
N TYR A 65 41.31 -12.40 -5.43
CA TYR A 65 41.79 -11.92 -4.14
C TYR A 65 41.63 -10.41 -4.02
N THR A 66 41.48 -9.95 -2.79
CA THR A 66 41.52 -8.54 -2.42
C THR A 66 42.84 -8.26 -1.71
N TRP A 67 43.46 -7.10 -1.95
CA TRP A 67 44.74 -6.72 -1.31
C TRP A 67 44.65 -6.51 0.23
N SER A 68 43.53 -6.86 0.87
CA SER A 68 43.38 -6.92 2.33
C SER A 68 42.28 -7.91 2.73
N ASP A 69 42.25 -8.28 4.02
CA ASP A 69 41.18 -9.08 4.63
C ASP A 69 39.98 -8.25 5.11
N TRP A 70 40.03 -6.91 4.98
CA TRP A 70 38.95 -6.01 5.41
C TRP A 70 37.69 -6.14 4.54
N ALA A 71 37.82 -6.62 3.31
CA ALA A 71 36.71 -6.90 2.39
C ALA A 71 35.66 -7.91 2.93
N LEU A 72 35.95 -8.59 4.04
CA LEU A 72 35.02 -9.51 4.73
C LEU A 72 33.96 -8.80 5.60
N TYR A 73 33.92 -7.46 5.65
CA TYR A 73 33.06 -6.71 6.58
C TYR A 73 31.91 -5.88 5.96
N ASP A 74 32.00 -5.43 4.71
CA ASP A 74 31.06 -4.44 4.12
C ASP A 74 30.37 -4.92 2.81
N ALA A 75 30.37 -6.23 2.53
CA ALA A 75 29.95 -6.76 1.22
C ALA A 75 29.20 -8.10 1.23
N ASP A 76 28.26 -8.24 0.28
CA ASP A 76 27.79 -9.53 -0.22
C ASP A 76 28.96 -10.32 -0.83
N PRO A 77 28.98 -11.66 -0.71
CA PRO A 77 29.99 -12.48 -1.35
C PRO A 77 29.90 -12.40 -2.88
N ALA A 78 31.03 -12.59 -3.55
CA ALA A 78 31.05 -12.91 -4.98
C ALA A 78 30.21 -14.19 -5.24
N PRO A 79 29.76 -14.44 -6.50
CA PRO A 79 29.00 -15.63 -6.83
C PRO A 79 29.68 -16.89 -6.29
N GLY A 80 28.91 -17.80 -5.69
CA GLY A 80 29.44 -18.97 -4.96
C GLY A 80 30.19 -20.00 -5.83
N THR A 81 30.41 -19.70 -7.10
CA THR A 81 31.22 -20.43 -8.08
C THR A 81 32.67 -19.91 -8.16
N VAL A 82 32.93 -18.66 -7.77
CA VAL A 82 34.23 -17.99 -7.89
C VAL A 82 35.00 -18.11 -6.57
N GLU A 83 36.21 -18.66 -6.64
CA GLU A 83 36.97 -19.03 -5.46
C GLU A 83 37.69 -17.84 -4.81
N PHE A 84 37.43 -17.57 -3.53
CA PHE A 84 38.18 -16.55 -2.78
C PHE A 84 39.56 -17.06 -2.34
N VAL A 85 40.58 -16.22 -2.55
CA VAL A 85 41.95 -16.40 -2.05
C VAL A 85 42.27 -15.28 -1.06
N GLY A 86 42.74 -15.65 0.12
CA GLY A 86 43.13 -14.69 1.16
C GLY A 86 44.48 -14.04 0.87
N MET A 87 44.71 -12.85 1.43
CA MET A 87 45.99 -12.16 1.36
C MET A 87 46.29 -11.40 2.66
N THR A 88 47.56 -11.37 3.08
CA THR A 88 48.05 -10.41 4.09
C THR A 88 49.03 -9.44 3.44
N TRP A 89 48.61 -8.20 3.20
CA TRP A 89 49.42 -7.18 2.52
C TRP A 89 50.77 -6.92 3.20
N ASP A 90 50.77 -6.67 4.51
CA ASP A 90 51.98 -6.39 5.31
C ASP A 90 51.86 -6.85 6.78
N GLU A 91 52.82 -6.45 7.62
CA GLU A 91 52.85 -6.76 9.06
C GLU A 91 51.63 -6.27 9.86
N ARG A 92 50.90 -5.24 9.40
CA ARG A 92 49.73 -4.71 10.11
C ARG A 92 48.52 -5.66 10.04
N LEU A 93 48.46 -6.49 9.00
CA LEU A 93 47.40 -7.48 8.81
C LEU A 93 47.73 -8.85 9.43
N VAL A 94 48.94 -9.04 9.98
CA VAL A 94 49.32 -10.28 10.70
C VAL A 94 48.82 -10.25 12.15
N THR A 95 47.49 -10.24 12.31
CA THR A 95 46.81 -10.31 13.61
C THR A 95 46.05 -11.63 13.78
N PRO A 96 45.88 -12.15 15.01
CA PRO A 96 45.07 -13.36 15.24
C PRO A 96 43.64 -13.23 14.67
N GLU A 97 43.05 -12.04 14.77
CA GLU A 97 41.69 -11.75 14.29
C GLU A 97 41.61 -11.77 12.75
N ALA A 98 42.61 -11.21 12.06
CA ALA A 98 42.68 -11.25 10.58
C ALA A 98 42.91 -12.67 10.04
N LEU A 99 43.83 -13.42 10.66
CA LEU A 99 44.17 -14.76 10.20
C LEU A 99 43.02 -15.75 10.44
N GLU A 100 42.27 -15.63 11.54
CA GLU A 100 41.07 -16.44 11.75
C GLU A 100 39.92 -16.03 10.81
N ARG A 101 39.78 -14.75 10.46
CA ARG A 101 38.81 -14.29 9.44
C ARG A 101 39.07 -14.92 8.07
N ILE A 102 40.29 -14.84 7.57
CA ILE A 102 40.68 -15.45 6.28
C ILE A 102 40.43 -16.97 6.31
N ARG A 103 40.72 -17.62 7.44
CA ARG A 103 40.44 -19.05 7.62
C ARG A 103 38.93 -19.37 7.67
N ALA A 104 38.11 -18.46 8.18
CA ALA A 104 36.66 -18.62 8.29
C ALA A 104 35.88 -18.24 7.02
N SER A 105 36.47 -17.47 6.10
CA SER A 105 35.81 -17.02 4.87
C SER A 105 35.67 -18.09 3.78
N GLY A 106 36.25 -19.28 4.00
CA GLY A 106 36.29 -20.35 2.99
C GLY A 106 37.45 -20.23 1.99
N ALA A 107 38.42 -19.34 2.23
CA ALA A 107 39.62 -19.24 1.41
C ALA A 107 40.36 -20.58 1.30
N THR A 108 40.89 -20.89 0.12
CA THR A 108 41.64 -22.14 -0.14
C THR A 108 43.16 -21.99 0.07
N ALA A 109 43.65 -20.76 -0.14
CA ALA A 109 45.05 -20.38 -0.13
C ALA A 109 45.21 -18.99 0.48
N LEU A 110 46.44 -18.68 0.90
CA LEU A 110 46.83 -17.40 1.47
C LEU A 110 48.08 -16.89 0.76
N LEU A 111 47.96 -15.74 0.10
CA LEU A 111 49.05 -14.99 -0.48
C LEU A 111 49.85 -14.26 0.60
N GLY A 112 51.17 -14.29 0.48
CA GLY A 112 52.09 -13.54 1.33
C GLY A 112 52.07 -12.04 1.08
N PHE A 113 53.06 -11.35 1.65
CA PHE A 113 53.16 -9.89 1.64
C PHE A 113 53.29 -9.29 0.23
N ASN A 114 52.67 -8.12 0.03
CA ASN A 114 52.65 -7.41 -1.24
C ASN A 114 53.92 -6.60 -1.45
N GLU A 115 54.72 -6.93 -2.46
CA GLU A 115 55.92 -6.18 -2.87
C GLU A 115 56.80 -5.72 -1.69
N PRO A 116 57.21 -6.63 -0.78
CA PRO A 116 57.92 -6.26 0.46
C PRO A 116 59.31 -5.66 0.24
N ASP A 117 59.79 -5.65 -0.99
CA ASP A 117 61.03 -5.05 -1.45
C ASP A 117 60.88 -3.59 -1.94
N LEU A 118 59.67 -3.02 -1.91
CA LEU A 118 59.36 -1.63 -2.30
C LEU A 118 58.95 -0.74 -1.10
N ASP A 119 59.50 0.48 -1.07
CA ASP A 119 59.37 1.48 0.00
C ASP A 119 57.99 2.18 0.11
N ARG A 120 57.04 1.77 -0.74
CA ARG A 120 55.65 2.28 -0.79
C ARG A 120 54.61 1.17 -0.78
N GLN A 121 55.05 -0.06 -0.59
CA GLN A 121 54.22 -1.25 -0.49
C GLN A 121 54.40 -1.80 0.93
N ALA A 122 54.57 -3.11 1.13
CA ALA A 122 54.73 -3.65 2.48
C ALA A 122 56.04 -3.21 3.19
N ASP A 123 57.09 -2.79 2.45
CA ASP A 123 58.41 -2.34 2.95
C ASP A 123 58.96 -3.20 4.12
N MET A 124 59.15 -4.50 3.87
CA MET A 124 59.53 -5.47 4.88
C MET A 124 60.93 -6.03 4.64
N SER A 125 61.76 -6.05 5.68
CA SER A 125 62.97 -6.87 5.62
C SER A 125 62.62 -8.36 5.57
N VAL A 126 63.46 -9.16 4.89
CA VAL A 126 63.35 -10.63 4.86
C VAL A 126 63.27 -11.23 6.28
N ALA A 127 63.94 -10.60 7.26
CA ALA A 127 63.87 -11.03 8.65
C ALA A 127 62.47 -10.85 9.27
N GLN A 128 61.85 -9.68 9.10
CA GLN A 128 60.47 -9.41 9.56
C GLN A 128 59.48 -10.39 8.92
N ALA A 129 59.55 -10.56 7.60
CA ALA A 129 58.67 -11.46 6.88
C ALA A 129 58.76 -12.91 7.41
N LEU A 130 59.98 -13.43 7.62
CA LEU A 130 60.20 -14.78 8.14
C LEU A 130 59.81 -14.95 9.61
N ASP A 131 59.90 -13.90 10.42
CA ASP A 131 59.48 -13.92 11.83
C ASP A 131 57.95 -13.95 11.94
N LEU A 132 57.23 -13.27 11.04
CA LEU A 132 55.76 -13.27 10.96
C LEU A 132 55.19 -14.50 10.25
N TRP A 133 55.96 -15.15 9.37
CA TRP A 133 55.50 -16.27 8.53
C TRP A 133 54.90 -17.45 9.31
N ALA A 134 55.36 -17.69 10.54
CA ALA A 134 54.83 -18.74 11.39
C ALA A 134 53.35 -18.51 11.78
N ALA A 135 52.86 -17.27 11.77
CA ALA A 135 51.47 -16.94 12.02
C ALA A 135 50.60 -17.27 10.79
N LEU A 136 51.05 -16.94 9.57
CA LEU A 136 50.37 -17.31 8.33
C LEU A 136 50.24 -18.84 8.22
N ALA A 137 51.31 -19.58 8.51
CA ALA A 137 51.30 -21.05 8.52
C ALA A 137 50.34 -21.67 9.54
N ALA A 138 49.97 -20.94 10.61
CA ALA A 138 49.01 -21.41 11.60
C ALA A 138 47.55 -21.42 11.08
N THR A 139 47.26 -20.76 9.96
CA THR A 139 45.93 -20.83 9.30
C THR A 139 45.63 -22.22 8.74
N GLY A 140 46.66 -22.98 8.37
CA GLY A 140 46.53 -24.26 7.67
C GLY A 140 46.16 -24.14 6.19
N LEU A 141 46.11 -22.92 5.64
CA LEU A 141 45.92 -22.66 4.21
C LEU A 141 47.19 -22.92 3.42
N ARG A 142 47.05 -23.16 2.11
CA ARG A 142 48.18 -23.27 1.19
C ARG A 142 48.87 -21.91 1.05
N LEU A 143 50.17 -21.82 1.33
CA LEU A 143 50.89 -20.55 1.38
C LEU A 143 51.65 -20.23 0.09
N GLY A 144 51.29 -19.11 -0.53
CA GLY A 144 52.07 -18.49 -1.59
C GLY A 144 53.13 -17.56 -1.01
N SER A 145 54.35 -17.56 -1.55
CA SER A 145 55.40 -16.63 -1.13
C SER A 145 54.95 -15.16 -1.16
N PRO A 146 55.63 -14.24 -0.44
CA PRO A 146 55.49 -12.81 -0.73
C PRO A 146 55.85 -12.53 -2.20
N ALA A 147 55.10 -11.66 -2.86
CA ALA A 147 55.30 -11.31 -4.27
C ALA A 147 56.24 -10.11 -4.36
N ALA A 148 57.55 -10.35 -4.50
CA ALA A 148 58.57 -9.30 -4.57
C ALA A 148 58.79 -8.82 -6.02
N SER A 149 58.82 -7.50 -6.24
CA SER A 149 58.68 -6.90 -7.59
C SER A 149 59.96 -6.32 -8.21
N LEU A 150 60.98 -5.99 -7.41
CA LEU A 150 62.34 -5.69 -7.91
C LEU A 150 63.11 -6.96 -8.30
N ASP A 151 62.58 -8.12 -7.91
CA ASP A 151 63.20 -9.43 -8.02
C ASP A 151 63.09 -10.09 -9.40
N GLN A 152 62.60 -9.37 -10.42
CA GLN A 152 62.57 -9.81 -11.83
C GLN A 152 63.94 -10.29 -12.36
N THR A 153 65.05 -9.97 -11.68
CA THR A 153 66.42 -10.43 -12.02
C THR A 153 66.83 -11.79 -11.46
N LEU A 154 66.03 -12.37 -10.55
CA LEU A 154 66.18 -13.72 -9.97
C LEU A 154 67.51 -13.99 -9.19
N GLY A 155 67.59 -15.17 -8.58
CA GLY A 155 68.78 -15.70 -7.89
C GLY A 155 68.78 -15.61 -6.36
N GLU A 156 69.67 -16.37 -5.71
CA GLU A 156 69.80 -16.49 -4.24
C GLU A 156 70.01 -15.15 -3.50
N GLY A 157 70.53 -14.15 -4.22
CA GLY A 157 70.78 -12.80 -3.69
C GLY A 157 69.56 -11.87 -3.70
N SER A 158 68.45 -12.27 -4.32
CA SER A 158 67.21 -11.49 -4.43
C SER A 158 66.46 -11.42 -3.08
N TRP A 159 65.40 -10.61 -2.95
CA TRP A 159 64.59 -10.60 -1.72
C TRP A 159 63.90 -11.95 -1.48
N LEU A 160 63.17 -12.44 -2.48
CA LEU A 160 62.47 -13.71 -2.54
C LEU A 160 63.44 -14.89 -2.41
N GLY A 161 64.60 -14.84 -3.08
CA GLY A 161 65.64 -15.88 -2.99
C GLY A 161 66.15 -16.06 -1.55
N ARG A 162 66.42 -14.95 -0.86
CA ARG A 162 66.79 -14.97 0.57
C ARG A 162 65.63 -15.38 1.48
N PHE A 163 64.39 -15.02 1.12
CA PHE A 163 63.20 -15.39 1.87
C PHE A 163 62.92 -16.89 1.79
N VAL A 164 62.83 -17.48 0.60
CA VAL A 164 62.55 -18.92 0.41
C VAL A 164 63.62 -19.77 1.09
N ALA A 165 64.91 -19.48 0.85
CA ALA A 165 66.00 -20.19 1.53
C ALA A 165 65.98 -20.01 3.06
N GLY A 166 65.52 -18.84 3.55
CA GLY A 166 65.35 -18.55 4.97
C GLY A 166 64.17 -19.30 5.60
N ALA A 167 63.06 -19.45 4.88
CA ALA A 167 61.89 -20.22 5.31
C ALA A 167 62.23 -21.71 5.40
N GLU A 168 62.87 -22.27 4.35
CA GLU A 168 63.35 -23.65 4.34
C GLU A 168 64.34 -23.92 5.48
N ALA A 169 65.29 -23.02 5.73
CA ALA A 169 66.23 -23.13 6.86
C ALA A 169 65.54 -23.05 8.24
N ARG A 170 64.35 -22.45 8.34
CA ARG A 170 63.50 -22.41 9.53
C ARG A 170 62.51 -23.58 9.61
N GLY A 171 62.43 -24.43 8.59
CA GLY A 171 61.43 -25.50 8.49
C GLY A 171 60.00 -24.99 8.23
N GLN A 172 59.88 -23.77 7.70
CA GLN A 172 58.62 -23.14 7.33
C GLN A 172 58.22 -23.55 5.89
N THR A 173 56.93 -23.73 5.64
CA THR A 173 56.41 -24.08 4.32
C THR A 173 56.21 -22.86 3.44
N VAL A 174 56.50 -23.04 2.15
CA VAL A 174 56.14 -22.15 1.04
C VAL A 174 55.70 -23.10 -0.07
N ASP A 175 54.40 -23.15 -0.35
CA ASP A 175 53.78 -24.20 -1.17
C ASP A 175 53.75 -23.85 -2.66
N PHE A 176 53.75 -22.56 -2.99
CA PHE A 176 53.91 -22.01 -4.33
C PHE A 176 54.63 -20.66 -4.29
N ILE A 177 55.16 -20.23 -5.43
CA ILE A 177 55.83 -18.94 -5.59
C ILE A 177 54.86 -17.96 -6.23
N ALA A 178 54.49 -16.90 -5.50
CA ALA A 178 53.70 -15.79 -6.04
C ALA A 178 54.63 -14.73 -6.66
N VAL A 179 54.28 -14.23 -7.84
CA VAL A 179 55.10 -13.25 -8.58
C VAL A 179 54.24 -12.19 -9.30
N HIS A 180 54.79 -10.98 -9.46
CA HIS A 180 54.20 -9.90 -10.26
C HIS A 180 54.97 -9.70 -11.57
N TYR A 181 54.27 -9.40 -12.67
CA TYR A 181 54.90 -9.16 -13.97
C TYR A 181 54.22 -8.01 -14.76
N TYR A 182 54.88 -6.86 -14.78
CA TYR A 182 54.45 -5.68 -15.54
C TYR A 182 55.29 -5.54 -16.82
N SER A 183 54.66 -5.62 -18.00
CA SER A 183 55.35 -5.62 -19.29
C SER A 183 55.32 -4.24 -19.96
N ASP A 184 56.49 -3.64 -20.25
CA ASP A 184 56.59 -2.41 -21.06
C ASP A 184 56.66 -2.69 -22.57
N SER A 185 56.79 -3.96 -22.95
CA SER A 185 57.13 -4.44 -24.30
C SER A 185 55.99 -5.20 -24.99
N GLY A 186 55.15 -5.89 -24.22
CA GLY A 186 54.16 -6.84 -24.71
C GLY A 186 54.76 -8.16 -25.23
N ASP A 187 56.06 -8.41 -24.99
CA ASP A 187 56.72 -9.63 -25.45
C ASP A 187 56.39 -10.81 -24.52
N VAL A 188 55.46 -11.66 -24.95
CA VAL A 188 55.04 -12.86 -24.22
C VAL A 188 56.16 -13.91 -24.15
N ALA A 189 57.12 -13.93 -25.09
CA ALA A 189 58.23 -14.87 -25.03
C ALA A 189 59.29 -14.45 -23.99
N GLU A 190 59.41 -13.15 -23.69
CA GLU A 190 60.18 -12.64 -22.55
C GLU A 190 59.53 -13.08 -21.23
N PHE A 191 58.20 -12.95 -21.14
CA PHE A 191 57.43 -13.36 -19.97
C PHE A 191 57.49 -14.89 -19.72
N GLU A 192 57.29 -15.70 -20.76
CA GLU A 192 57.39 -17.16 -20.71
C GLU A 192 58.79 -17.63 -20.26
N ALA A 193 59.84 -17.02 -20.81
CA ALA A 193 61.22 -17.34 -20.44
C ALA A 193 61.53 -16.97 -18.97
N TRP A 194 60.96 -15.87 -18.48
CA TRP A 194 61.09 -15.45 -17.09
C TRP A 194 60.34 -16.39 -16.13
N LEU A 195 59.09 -16.77 -16.43
CA LEU A 195 58.32 -17.73 -15.64
C LEU A 195 59.01 -19.10 -15.54
N LYS A 196 59.62 -19.56 -16.64
CA LYS A 196 60.46 -20.78 -16.63
C LYS A 196 61.67 -20.64 -15.72
N ALA A 197 62.34 -19.49 -15.72
CA ALA A 197 63.46 -19.22 -14.83
C ALA A 197 63.05 -19.12 -13.34
N VAL A 198 61.85 -18.60 -13.03
CA VAL A 198 61.27 -18.63 -11.68
C VAL A 198 61.08 -20.09 -11.24
N HIS A 199 60.42 -20.91 -12.06
CA HIS A 199 60.15 -22.31 -11.75
C HIS A 199 61.45 -23.13 -11.59
N ASP A 200 62.40 -23.00 -12.52
CA ASP A 200 63.71 -23.65 -12.48
C ASP A 200 64.54 -23.27 -11.23
N GLN A 201 64.35 -22.06 -10.67
CA GLN A 201 65.05 -21.63 -9.46
C GLN A 201 64.49 -22.27 -8.19
N TYR A 202 63.16 -22.42 -8.08
CA TYR A 202 62.50 -22.74 -6.81
C TYR A 202 61.89 -24.16 -6.76
N ASP A 203 61.79 -24.88 -7.88
CA ASP A 203 61.20 -26.23 -7.99
C ASP A 203 59.80 -26.31 -7.35
N LYS A 204 58.98 -25.28 -7.59
CA LYS A 204 57.64 -25.07 -7.01
C LYS A 204 56.66 -24.57 -8.08
N PRO A 205 55.35 -24.80 -7.91
CA PRO A 205 54.33 -24.15 -8.73
C PRO A 205 54.41 -22.63 -8.63
N VAL A 206 53.99 -21.94 -9.68
CA VAL A 206 54.01 -20.48 -9.79
C VAL A 206 52.58 -19.95 -9.88
N TRP A 207 52.27 -18.92 -9.10
CA TRP A 207 51.05 -18.11 -9.24
C TRP A 207 51.47 -16.70 -9.67
N VAL A 208 50.98 -16.24 -10.81
CA VAL A 208 51.24 -14.86 -11.26
C VAL A 208 50.15 -13.97 -10.66
N THR A 209 50.36 -13.44 -9.46
CA THR A 209 49.31 -12.75 -8.70
C THR A 209 48.94 -11.39 -9.26
N GLU A 210 49.84 -10.73 -9.98
CA GLU A 210 49.53 -9.55 -10.79
C GLU A 210 50.28 -9.56 -12.12
N TRP A 211 49.58 -9.29 -13.21
CA TRP A 211 50.23 -9.02 -14.50
C TRP A 211 49.37 -8.13 -15.41
N VAL A 212 50.04 -7.26 -16.16
CA VAL A 212 49.42 -6.30 -17.11
C VAL A 212 50.46 -5.75 -18.09
N LEU A 213 50.00 -5.28 -19.26
CA LEU A 213 50.79 -4.47 -20.18
C LEU A 213 50.85 -3.02 -19.67
N ALA A 214 51.97 -2.62 -19.09
CA ALA A 214 52.08 -1.36 -18.36
C ALA A 214 53.52 -0.84 -18.29
N ASP A 215 53.71 0.48 -18.49
CA ASP A 215 55.02 1.14 -18.42
C ASP A 215 55.15 1.92 -17.10
N TRP A 216 55.80 1.28 -16.12
CA TRP A 216 56.08 1.85 -14.80
C TRP A 216 56.95 3.13 -14.82
N THR A 217 57.57 3.47 -15.96
CA THR A 217 58.28 4.76 -16.12
C THR A 217 57.37 5.91 -16.53
N GLY A 218 56.12 5.61 -16.94
CA GLY A 218 55.15 6.58 -17.45
C GLY A 218 55.50 7.15 -18.82
N ALA A 219 56.40 6.51 -19.58
CA ALA A 219 56.84 6.99 -20.90
C ALA A 219 55.96 6.53 -22.06
N ARG A 220 55.08 5.53 -21.83
CA ARG A 220 54.12 4.97 -22.80
C ARG A 220 52.76 4.75 -22.15
N SER A 221 51.73 4.77 -22.99
CA SER A 221 50.39 4.25 -22.69
C SER A 221 50.00 3.29 -23.81
N PHE A 222 49.22 2.27 -23.46
CA PHE A 222 48.78 1.21 -24.38
C PHE A 222 47.31 1.40 -24.75
N SER A 223 46.90 1.05 -25.97
CA SER A 223 45.49 1.09 -26.35
C SER A 223 44.72 -0.12 -25.79
N ALA A 224 43.38 -0.04 -25.73
CA ALA A 224 42.54 -1.18 -25.35
C ALA A 224 42.81 -2.43 -26.21
N ALA A 225 43.09 -2.25 -27.51
CA ALA A 225 43.47 -3.32 -28.43
C ALA A 225 44.87 -3.90 -28.13
N ASP A 226 45.84 -3.10 -27.67
CA ASP A 226 47.15 -3.60 -27.24
C ASP A 226 47.02 -4.40 -25.93
N GLN A 227 46.23 -3.89 -24.97
CA GLN A 227 45.90 -4.57 -23.70
C GLN A 227 45.22 -5.92 -23.97
N ALA A 228 44.16 -5.93 -24.79
CA ALA A 228 43.43 -7.14 -25.16
C ALA A 228 44.32 -8.17 -25.90
N ALA A 229 45.18 -7.72 -26.82
CA ALA A 229 46.10 -8.60 -27.54
C ALA A 229 47.14 -9.24 -26.60
N PHE A 230 47.69 -8.49 -25.63
CA PHE A 230 48.61 -9.01 -24.63
C PHE A 230 47.91 -9.94 -23.63
N ALA A 231 46.75 -9.53 -23.09
CA ALA A 231 45.92 -10.34 -22.20
C ALA A 231 45.61 -11.72 -22.81
N ARG A 232 45.21 -11.74 -24.09
CA ARG A 232 45.01 -12.99 -24.84
C ARG A 232 46.27 -13.83 -24.93
N ALA A 233 47.34 -13.28 -25.49
CA ALA A 233 48.53 -14.05 -25.82
C ALA A 233 49.26 -14.59 -24.57
N ALA A 234 49.29 -13.82 -23.48
CA ALA A 234 49.88 -14.25 -22.22
C ALA A 234 49.00 -15.25 -21.45
N THR A 235 47.67 -15.12 -21.50
CA THR A 235 46.75 -16.13 -20.94
C THR A 235 46.89 -17.46 -21.67
N GLU A 236 46.86 -17.45 -23.01
CA GLU A 236 47.07 -18.66 -23.84
C GLU A 236 48.45 -19.31 -23.57
N MET A 237 49.49 -18.51 -23.27
CA MET A 237 50.81 -19.01 -22.88
C MET A 237 50.83 -19.63 -21.47
N MET A 238 50.23 -18.99 -20.47
CA MET A 238 50.19 -19.52 -19.09
C MET A 238 49.28 -20.74 -18.96
N ASP A 239 48.25 -20.84 -19.81
CA ASP A 239 47.43 -22.03 -19.98
C ASP A 239 48.28 -23.25 -20.41
N ASP A 240 49.16 -23.07 -21.43
CA ASP A 240 50.12 -24.06 -21.93
C ASP A 240 51.26 -24.42 -20.93
N LEU A 241 51.40 -23.74 -19.77
CA LEU A 241 52.43 -24.01 -18.76
C LEU A 241 51.88 -24.79 -17.55
N ASP A 242 52.17 -26.09 -17.47
CA ASP A 242 51.76 -26.97 -16.36
C ASP A 242 52.14 -26.47 -14.96
N PHE A 243 53.27 -25.76 -14.83
CA PHE A 243 53.75 -25.25 -13.54
C PHE A 243 53.13 -23.91 -13.14
N VAL A 244 52.43 -23.22 -14.05
CA VAL A 244 51.63 -22.04 -13.75
C VAL A 244 50.23 -22.53 -13.38
N GLU A 245 49.96 -22.57 -12.08
CA GLU A 245 48.68 -23.06 -11.57
C GLU A 245 47.59 -22.00 -11.63
N ARG A 246 47.95 -20.72 -11.51
CA ARG A 246 47.02 -19.59 -11.45
C ARG A 246 47.67 -18.29 -11.92
N HIS A 247 46.87 -17.39 -12.50
CA HIS A 247 47.30 -16.04 -12.84
C HIS A 247 46.16 -15.02 -12.68
N ALA A 248 46.45 -13.85 -12.11
CA ALA A 248 45.47 -12.79 -11.87
C ALA A 248 45.83 -11.53 -12.67
N TRP A 249 44.93 -11.15 -13.58
CA TRP A 249 45.10 -9.95 -14.41
C TRP A 249 44.94 -8.68 -13.57
N PHE A 250 45.63 -7.61 -13.95
CA PHE A 250 45.46 -6.28 -13.35
C PHE A 250 44.88 -5.28 -14.38
N ALA A 251 43.68 -4.75 -14.24
CA ALA A 251 42.83 -4.66 -13.04
C ALA A 251 41.35 -4.94 -13.36
N ALA A 252 40.52 -4.98 -12.31
CA ALA A 252 39.07 -5.10 -12.43
C ALA A 252 38.45 -3.94 -13.22
N CYS A 253 38.74 -2.71 -12.82
CA CYS A 253 38.22 -1.48 -13.43
C CYS A 253 39.26 -0.78 -14.31
N GLU A 254 38.79 0.01 -15.28
CA GLU A 254 39.65 0.81 -16.13
C GLU A 254 40.40 1.89 -15.32
N GLY A 255 41.73 1.92 -15.43
CA GLY A 255 42.56 2.91 -14.76
C GLY A 255 42.30 4.31 -15.34
N GLY A 256 41.73 5.22 -14.54
CA GLY A 256 41.29 6.55 -15.01
C GLY A 256 42.39 7.46 -15.58
N ASP A 257 43.67 7.22 -15.23
CA ASP A 257 44.86 7.80 -15.85
C ASP A 257 46.12 7.00 -15.40
N GLY A 258 47.16 6.91 -16.24
CA GLY A 258 48.50 6.48 -15.80
C GLY A 258 49.09 5.24 -16.48
N TRP A 259 49.82 4.43 -15.70
CA TRP A 259 50.75 3.39 -16.20
C TRP A 259 50.05 2.15 -16.78
N TYR A 260 48.80 1.87 -16.38
CA TYR A 260 48.00 0.70 -16.76
C TYR A 260 46.68 1.09 -17.48
N LEU A 261 46.68 2.23 -18.18
CA LEU A 261 45.51 2.74 -18.91
C LEU A 261 44.91 1.67 -19.85
N ASN A 262 43.57 1.65 -19.94
CA ASN A 262 42.75 0.70 -20.71
C ASN A 262 42.87 -0.78 -20.30
N SER A 263 43.43 -1.14 -19.14
CA SER A 263 43.57 -2.55 -18.71
C SER A 263 42.37 -3.13 -17.96
N GLY A 264 41.35 -2.33 -17.62
CA GLY A 264 40.19 -2.80 -16.86
C GLY A 264 39.42 -3.91 -17.55
N LEU A 265 38.90 -4.89 -16.82
CA LEU A 265 37.88 -5.81 -17.34
C LEU A 265 36.54 -5.10 -17.56
N PHE A 266 36.21 -4.19 -16.65
CA PHE A 266 35.03 -3.35 -16.65
C PHE A 266 35.40 -1.86 -16.75
N ASP A 267 34.54 -1.05 -17.36
CA ASP A 267 34.66 0.41 -17.34
C ASP A 267 34.14 1.01 -16.02
N ALA A 268 34.12 2.35 -15.92
CA ALA A 268 33.67 3.05 -14.71
C ALA A 268 32.15 2.99 -14.45
N ALA A 269 31.36 2.44 -15.39
CA ALA A 269 29.92 2.19 -15.23
C ALA A 269 29.61 0.69 -15.04
N GLY A 270 30.60 -0.20 -15.14
CA GLY A 270 30.44 -1.64 -14.99
C GLY A 270 30.38 -2.42 -16.31
N ASN A 271 30.47 -1.74 -17.47
CA ASN A 271 30.37 -2.40 -18.78
C ASN A 271 31.64 -3.19 -19.14
N LEU A 272 31.50 -4.28 -19.90
CA LEU A 272 32.64 -5.06 -20.40
C LEU A 272 33.51 -4.29 -21.41
N THR A 273 34.76 -4.04 -21.04
CA THR A 273 35.77 -3.43 -21.93
C THR A 273 36.19 -4.40 -23.05
N GLU A 274 37.11 -3.96 -23.92
CA GLU A 274 37.75 -4.84 -24.90
C GLU A 274 38.58 -5.97 -24.23
N VAL A 275 39.10 -5.72 -23.03
CA VAL A 275 39.84 -6.72 -22.24
C VAL A 275 38.86 -7.69 -21.56
N GLY A 276 37.79 -7.20 -20.93
CA GLY A 276 36.73 -8.05 -20.34
C GLY A 276 36.12 -9.00 -21.38
N ARG A 277 35.74 -8.46 -22.55
CA ARG A 277 35.27 -9.26 -23.70
C ARG A 277 36.30 -10.27 -24.20
N THR A 278 37.61 -9.98 -24.06
CA THR A 278 38.66 -10.93 -24.45
C THR A 278 38.75 -12.11 -23.49
N PHE A 279 38.63 -11.89 -22.18
CA PHE A 279 38.58 -12.96 -21.19
C PHE A 279 37.32 -13.82 -21.33
N ALA A 280 36.13 -13.22 -21.50
CA ALA A 280 34.89 -13.93 -21.80
C ALA A 280 35.00 -14.85 -23.05
N GLN A 281 35.67 -14.37 -24.11
CA GLN A 281 35.91 -15.16 -25.33
C GLN A 281 36.94 -16.29 -25.17
N LEU A 282 37.87 -16.18 -24.22
CA LEU A 282 38.86 -17.23 -23.94
C LEU A 282 38.23 -18.40 -23.20
N THR A 283 37.33 -18.11 -22.28
CA THR A 283 36.69 -19.06 -21.35
C THR A 283 35.43 -19.70 -21.94
N ALA A 284 34.68 -19.00 -22.81
CA ALA A 284 33.51 -19.52 -23.53
C ALA A 284 33.64 -19.44 -25.08
N PRO A 285 34.68 -20.06 -25.69
CA PRO A 285 34.95 -19.96 -27.12
C PRO A 285 33.88 -20.67 -27.96
N GLY A 286 33.06 -19.88 -28.64
CA GLY A 286 31.91 -20.36 -29.43
C GLY A 286 30.57 -19.87 -28.91
N ALA A 287 30.51 -19.29 -27.71
CA ALA A 287 29.41 -18.41 -27.33
C ALA A 287 29.40 -17.19 -28.28
N PRO A 288 28.23 -16.73 -28.74
CA PRO A 288 28.14 -15.44 -29.41
C PRO A 288 28.61 -14.32 -28.46
N PRO A 289 29.28 -13.27 -28.96
CA PRO A 289 29.61 -12.12 -28.13
C PRO A 289 28.32 -11.45 -27.62
N PRO A 290 28.35 -10.77 -26.47
CA PRO A 290 27.17 -10.09 -25.94
C PRO A 290 26.57 -9.10 -26.94
N ILE A 291 25.24 -9.06 -26.99
CA ILE A 291 24.47 -8.07 -27.74
C ILE A 291 24.31 -6.87 -26.82
N ALA A 292 25.27 -5.94 -26.89
CA ALA A 292 25.28 -4.73 -26.06
C ALA A 292 24.74 -3.51 -26.83
N GLY A 293 23.93 -2.70 -26.15
CA GLY A 293 23.63 -1.32 -26.51
C GLY A 293 24.73 -0.37 -26.06
N GLY A 294 24.37 0.85 -25.68
CA GLY A 294 25.31 1.85 -25.20
C GLY A 294 24.69 2.94 -24.34
N ALA A 295 24.49 4.12 -24.93
CA ALA A 295 23.94 5.28 -24.22
C ALA A 295 22.84 5.94 -25.07
N GLY A 296 21.66 6.07 -24.46
CA GLY A 296 20.39 6.41 -25.06
C GLY A 296 19.58 5.18 -25.49
N ASP A 297 18.26 5.34 -25.48
CA ASP A 297 17.23 4.32 -25.70
C ASP A 297 17.52 3.38 -26.90
N ASP A 298 17.94 2.15 -26.59
CA ASP A 298 18.36 1.12 -27.54
C ASP A 298 17.26 0.06 -27.79
N ARG A 299 17.43 -0.72 -28.86
CA ARG A 299 16.46 -1.76 -29.25
C ARG A 299 17.16 -3.02 -29.72
N LEU A 300 17.32 -3.96 -28.80
CA LEU A 300 18.17 -5.14 -28.93
C LEU A 300 17.32 -6.40 -29.15
N THR A 301 17.84 -7.35 -29.92
CA THR A 301 17.14 -8.61 -30.22
C THR A 301 18.13 -9.74 -30.45
N GLY A 302 18.05 -10.77 -29.60
CA GLY A 302 18.76 -12.03 -29.71
C GLY A 302 18.19 -12.96 -30.78
N THR A 303 18.51 -14.25 -30.68
CA THR A 303 18.27 -15.20 -31.77
C THR A 303 17.41 -16.40 -31.33
N ALA A 304 17.97 -17.61 -31.48
CA ALA A 304 17.41 -18.89 -31.03
C ALA A 304 18.48 -19.68 -30.24
N GLY A 305 19.57 -19.01 -29.84
CA GLY A 305 20.69 -19.54 -29.08
C GLY A 305 20.60 -19.13 -27.61
N ALA A 306 21.69 -19.23 -26.86
CA ALA A 306 21.76 -18.65 -25.52
C ALA A 306 22.67 -17.42 -25.59
N GLU A 307 22.08 -16.25 -25.42
CA GLU A 307 22.72 -14.94 -25.59
C GLU A 307 22.76 -14.15 -24.28
N LEU A 308 23.80 -13.31 -24.12
CA LEU A 308 23.82 -12.21 -23.15
C LEU A 308 23.44 -10.93 -23.90
N VAL A 309 22.40 -10.24 -23.44
CA VAL A 309 21.91 -8.96 -23.97
C VAL A 309 22.03 -7.91 -22.87
N LEU A 310 22.71 -6.81 -23.16
CA LEU A 310 22.97 -5.70 -22.23
C LEU A 310 22.41 -4.42 -22.84
N GLY A 311 21.50 -3.73 -22.17
CA GLY A 311 20.94 -2.45 -22.60
C GLY A 311 21.99 -1.35 -22.53
N GLY A 312 22.26 -0.90 -21.30
CA GLY A 312 23.25 0.11 -20.99
C GLY A 312 22.60 1.26 -20.21
N ALA A 313 22.72 2.48 -20.71
CA ALA A 313 22.06 3.64 -20.10
C ALA A 313 21.04 4.25 -21.05
N GLY A 314 19.74 4.08 -20.80
CA GLY A 314 18.63 4.49 -21.67
C GLY A 314 17.34 3.78 -21.29
N ASP A 315 16.18 4.20 -21.83
CA ASP A 315 14.94 3.44 -21.69
C ASP A 315 14.87 2.37 -22.80
N ASP A 316 15.47 1.20 -22.57
CA ASP A 316 15.77 0.21 -23.61
C ASP A 316 14.67 -0.84 -23.83
N LEU A 317 14.65 -1.46 -25.01
CA LEU A 317 13.89 -2.69 -25.25
C LEU A 317 14.82 -3.86 -25.62
N LEU A 318 14.84 -4.86 -24.75
CA LEU A 318 15.59 -6.10 -24.92
C LEU A 318 14.65 -7.25 -25.25
N SER A 319 15.05 -8.09 -26.21
CA SER A 319 14.34 -9.33 -26.52
C SER A 319 15.34 -10.48 -26.72
N GLY A 320 15.26 -11.55 -25.92
CA GLY A 320 16.14 -12.72 -26.06
C GLY A 320 15.79 -13.53 -27.30
N GLY A 321 14.51 -13.84 -27.43
CA GLY A 321 13.93 -14.51 -28.59
C GLY A 321 13.58 -15.95 -28.25
N GLY A 322 14.57 -16.83 -28.23
CA GLY A 322 14.42 -18.15 -27.65
C GLY A 322 15.76 -18.79 -27.35
N GLY A 323 15.86 -19.54 -26.26
CA GLY A 323 17.17 -19.83 -25.72
C GLY A 323 17.16 -20.19 -24.24
N ALA A 324 18.23 -19.80 -23.59
CA ALA A 324 18.31 -19.60 -22.15
C ALA A 324 19.12 -18.33 -21.99
N ASP A 325 18.46 -17.20 -22.23
CA ASP A 325 19.12 -15.91 -22.41
C ASP A 325 19.37 -15.22 -21.06
N THR A 326 20.31 -14.28 -21.02
CA THR A 326 20.43 -13.31 -19.92
C THR A 326 20.23 -11.91 -20.49
N LEU A 327 19.17 -11.23 -20.05
CA LEU A 327 18.86 -9.85 -20.43
C LEU A 327 19.15 -8.94 -19.23
N ARG A 328 19.86 -7.85 -19.47
CA ARG A 328 20.12 -6.80 -18.49
C ARG A 328 19.75 -5.42 -19.03
N GLY A 329 18.85 -4.71 -18.37
CA GLY A 329 18.55 -3.31 -18.73
C GLY A 329 19.72 -2.39 -18.41
N GLU A 330 20.17 -2.49 -17.16
CA GLU A 330 21.21 -1.72 -16.46
C GLU A 330 20.73 -0.37 -15.90
N ALA A 331 20.48 0.66 -16.71
CA ALA A 331 20.13 1.98 -16.19
C ALA A 331 19.12 2.77 -17.05
N GLY A 332 17.84 2.56 -16.78
CA GLY A 332 16.71 3.33 -17.29
C GLY A 332 15.40 2.60 -17.00
N ASN A 333 14.33 2.92 -17.73
CA ASN A 333 13.03 2.25 -17.59
C ASN A 333 12.89 1.22 -18.72
N ASP A 334 13.49 0.07 -18.51
CA ASP A 334 13.75 -0.94 -19.52
C ASP A 334 12.57 -1.90 -19.71
N THR A 335 12.48 -2.50 -20.90
CA THR A 335 11.54 -3.59 -21.17
C THR A 335 12.29 -4.84 -21.58
N LEU A 336 12.23 -5.88 -20.74
CA LEU A 336 12.97 -7.13 -20.91
C LEU A 336 12.01 -8.27 -21.30
N GLN A 337 12.08 -8.72 -22.55
CA GLN A 337 11.29 -9.85 -23.06
C GLN A 337 12.19 -11.06 -23.33
N GLY A 338 12.32 -11.98 -22.36
CA GLY A 338 13.14 -13.19 -22.50
C GLY A 338 12.79 -14.00 -23.76
N GLY A 339 11.50 -14.35 -23.92
CA GLY A 339 11.01 -15.09 -25.08
C GLY A 339 10.71 -16.55 -24.74
N THR A 340 11.17 -17.49 -25.56
CA THR A 340 10.95 -18.93 -25.31
C THR A 340 12.20 -19.59 -24.73
N GLY A 341 12.27 -19.74 -23.42
CA GLY A 341 13.47 -20.28 -22.80
C GLY A 341 13.43 -20.40 -21.29
N GLY A 342 14.60 -20.64 -20.72
CA GLY A 342 14.84 -20.47 -19.28
C GLY A 342 15.71 -19.24 -19.09
N ASP A 343 15.10 -18.07 -19.14
CA ASP A 343 15.81 -16.80 -19.30
C ASP A 343 16.02 -16.10 -17.95
N ARG A 344 17.20 -15.51 -17.74
CA ARG A 344 17.49 -14.59 -16.62
C ARG A 344 17.15 -13.17 -17.06
N LEU A 345 16.27 -12.49 -16.33
CA LEU A 345 15.96 -11.08 -16.51
C LEU A 345 16.41 -10.32 -15.27
N GLU A 346 17.12 -9.20 -15.47
CA GLU A 346 17.67 -8.33 -14.44
C GLU A 346 17.56 -6.90 -14.97
N GLY A 347 16.65 -6.11 -14.44
CA GLY A 347 16.29 -4.79 -14.95
C GLY A 347 17.41 -3.81 -14.68
N GLY A 348 17.56 -3.41 -13.41
CA GLY A 348 18.61 -2.51 -12.97
C GLY A 348 17.99 -1.26 -12.37
N THR A 349 18.64 -0.09 -12.51
CA THR A 349 18.10 1.12 -11.88
C THR A 349 17.09 1.85 -12.77
N GLY A 350 15.84 1.89 -12.35
CA GLY A 350 14.72 2.58 -12.99
C GLY A 350 13.43 1.77 -12.83
N ASN A 351 12.36 2.06 -13.58
CA ASN A 351 11.08 1.33 -13.41
C ASN A 351 10.85 0.38 -14.60
N ASP A 352 11.14 -0.90 -14.39
CA ASP A 352 11.31 -1.89 -15.46
C ASP A 352 10.08 -2.75 -15.73
N LEU A 353 10.00 -3.27 -16.96
CA LEU A 353 8.93 -4.15 -17.44
C LEU A 353 9.47 -5.51 -17.90
N TYR A 354 9.23 -6.52 -17.08
CA TYR A 354 9.57 -7.91 -17.35
C TYR A 354 8.45 -8.65 -18.07
N VAL A 355 8.64 -9.00 -19.34
CA VAL A 355 7.64 -9.74 -20.15
C VAL A 355 7.97 -11.23 -20.13
N VAL A 356 7.27 -11.97 -19.27
CA VAL A 356 7.57 -13.38 -19.00
C VAL A 356 6.60 -14.32 -19.73
N LEU A 357 7.16 -15.16 -20.61
CA LEU A 357 6.42 -16.11 -21.44
C LEU A 357 6.74 -17.58 -21.10
N SER A 358 7.59 -17.83 -20.09
CA SER A 358 8.06 -19.16 -19.69
C SER A 358 8.20 -19.27 -18.17
N ALA A 359 7.74 -20.41 -17.62
CA ALA A 359 7.90 -20.73 -16.20
C ALA A 359 9.33 -21.15 -15.80
N ALA A 360 10.24 -21.24 -16.78
CA ALA A 360 11.66 -21.54 -16.54
C ALA A 360 12.51 -20.26 -16.42
N SER A 361 11.93 -19.09 -16.71
CA SER A 361 12.63 -17.81 -16.57
C SER A 361 12.71 -17.38 -15.11
N THR A 362 13.82 -16.75 -14.74
CA THR A 362 14.10 -16.21 -13.40
C THR A 362 14.22 -14.69 -13.48
N LEU A 363 13.52 -13.99 -12.58
CA LEU A 363 13.64 -12.56 -12.39
C LEU A 363 14.56 -12.26 -11.19
N ILE A 364 15.41 -11.26 -11.32
CA ILE A 364 16.29 -10.74 -10.27
C ILE A 364 16.09 -9.22 -10.17
N GLU A 365 15.69 -8.78 -8.99
CA GLU A 365 15.45 -7.38 -8.64
C GLU A 365 16.10 -7.08 -7.28
N ARG A 366 16.68 -5.90 -7.10
CA ARG A 366 17.47 -5.57 -5.89
C ARG A 366 16.85 -4.42 -5.08
N PRO A 367 17.23 -4.27 -3.79
CA PRO A 367 16.62 -3.23 -2.95
C PRO A 367 16.91 -1.82 -3.47
N GLY A 368 15.86 -1.10 -3.86
CA GLY A 368 15.94 0.30 -4.28
C GLY A 368 16.43 0.51 -5.72
N GLU A 369 16.33 -0.51 -6.57
CA GLU A 369 16.59 -0.41 -8.00
C GLU A 369 15.40 0.25 -8.75
N GLY A 370 14.15 -0.08 -8.42
CA GLY A 370 12.99 0.45 -9.15
C GLY A 370 11.61 0.50 -8.47
N TRP A 371 10.58 0.53 -9.34
CA TRP A 371 9.18 0.22 -9.01
C TRP A 371 8.59 -0.61 -10.15
N ASP A 372 8.76 -1.92 -10.04
CA ASP A 372 8.94 -2.77 -11.22
C ASP A 372 7.75 -3.66 -11.51
N ARG A 373 7.62 -4.09 -12.77
CA ARG A 373 6.43 -4.79 -13.25
C ARG A 373 6.72 -6.06 -14.01
N VAL A 374 6.09 -7.15 -13.57
CA VAL A 374 5.95 -8.37 -14.36
C VAL A 374 4.68 -8.35 -15.19
N SER A 375 4.81 -8.60 -16.48
CA SER A 375 3.73 -8.91 -17.41
C SER A 375 3.83 -10.39 -17.82
N ALA A 376 3.05 -11.25 -17.17
CA ALA A 376 3.11 -12.70 -17.34
C ALA A 376 1.93 -13.23 -18.16
N SER A 377 2.15 -14.26 -19.00
CA SER A 377 1.08 -15.00 -19.70
C SER A 377 0.87 -16.42 -19.15
N LEU A 378 1.25 -16.62 -17.88
CA LEU A 378 1.20 -17.86 -17.11
C LEU A 378 1.00 -17.52 -15.63
N ASN A 379 0.74 -18.52 -14.78
CA ASN A 379 0.73 -18.32 -13.33
C ASN A 379 2.09 -17.78 -12.86
N TRP A 380 2.08 -16.79 -11.97
CA TRP A 380 3.31 -16.12 -11.55
C TRP A 380 3.31 -15.77 -10.06
N VAL A 381 4.49 -15.82 -9.45
CA VAL A 381 4.77 -15.40 -8.08
C VAL A 381 5.86 -14.35 -8.16
N LEU A 382 5.62 -13.15 -7.61
CA LEU A 382 6.65 -12.12 -7.56
C LEU A 382 7.83 -12.57 -6.69
N GLY A 383 9.05 -12.29 -7.16
CA GLY A 383 10.25 -12.37 -6.34
C GLY A 383 10.34 -11.17 -5.41
N ASP A 384 11.35 -11.14 -4.54
CA ASP A 384 11.61 -9.99 -3.65
C ASP A 384 11.87 -8.72 -4.48
N HIS A 385 11.53 -7.54 -3.94
CA HIS A 385 11.76 -6.21 -4.54
C HIS A 385 10.97 -5.88 -5.82
N VAL A 386 9.96 -6.68 -6.19
CA VAL A 386 9.10 -6.39 -7.35
C VAL A 386 7.68 -6.07 -6.89
N GLU A 387 7.14 -4.92 -7.27
CA GLU A 387 5.86 -4.45 -6.71
C GLU A 387 4.63 -4.72 -7.59
N GLN A 388 4.77 -4.98 -8.89
CA GLN A 388 3.60 -5.13 -9.77
C GLN A 388 3.57 -6.46 -10.53
N LEU A 389 2.39 -7.08 -10.56
CA LEU A 389 2.07 -8.19 -11.45
C LEU A 389 0.88 -7.83 -12.34
N THR A 390 0.98 -8.14 -13.62
CA THR A 390 -0.14 -8.16 -14.55
C THR A 390 -0.18 -9.48 -15.28
N LEU A 391 -1.26 -10.22 -15.07
CA LEU A 391 -1.56 -11.43 -15.81
C LEU A 391 -2.16 -11.04 -17.17
N THR A 392 -1.80 -11.78 -18.21
CA THR A 392 -2.15 -11.44 -19.60
C THR A 392 -2.64 -12.66 -20.38
N GLY A 393 -3.35 -12.40 -21.48
CA GLY A 393 -4.00 -13.43 -22.28
C GLY A 393 -5.46 -13.65 -21.84
N GLY A 394 -5.99 -14.84 -22.12
CA GLY A 394 -7.39 -15.21 -21.86
C GLY A 394 -7.55 -16.53 -21.10
N ALA A 395 -6.52 -16.91 -20.33
CA ALA A 395 -6.57 -18.06 -19.44
C ALA A 395 -6.94 -17.61 -18.02
N ALA A 396 -7.57 -18.52 -17.27
CA ALA A 396 -7.59 -18.48 -15.81
C ALA A 396 -6.14 -18.68 -15.33
N LEU A 397 -5.56 -17.63 -14.75
CA LEU A 397 -4.18 -17.59 -14.29
C LEU A 397 -4.15 -17.17 -12.82
N ASP A 398 -3.20 -17.72 -12.05
CA ASP A 398 -3.03 -17.35 -10.64
C ASP A 398 -1.84 -16.38 -10.49
N GLY A 399 -2.02 -15.34 -9.69
CA GLY A 399 -1.00 -14.35 -9.35
C GLY A 399 -0.73 -14.33 -7.86
N THR A 400 0.52 -14.16 -7.46
CA THR A 400 0.88 -14.04 -6.04
C THR A 400 1.97 -12.99 -5.84
N GLY A 401 1.79 -12.15 -4.83
CA GLY A 401 2.72 -11.11 -4.42
C GLY A 401 3.91 -11.62 -3.59
N ASN A 402 4.59 -10.70 -2.92
CA ASN A 402 5.76 -10.94 -2.07
C ASN A 402 5.52 -10.49 -0.61
N ALA A 403 6.31 -9.58 -0.05
CA ALA A 403 6.14 -9.02 1.31
C ALA A 403 6.17 -7.48 1.31
N LEU A 404 5.87 -6.90 0.15
CA LEU A 404 5.74 -5.47 -0.10
C LEU A 404 4.29 -5.21 -0.49
N GLY A 405 3.79 -4.00 -0.29
CA GLY A 405 2.50 -3.60 -0.88
C GLY A 405 2.57 -3.67 -2.40
N ASN A 406 1.92 -4.68 -2.99
CA ASN A 406 1.95 -5.00 -4.40
C ASN A 406 0.69 -4.50 -5.12
N VAL A 407 0.78 -4.38 -6.45
CA VAL A 407 -0.36 -4.20 -7.34
C VAL A 407 -0.50 -5.44 -8.22
N LEU A 408 -1.55 -6.23 -7.99
CA LEU A 408 -1.84 -7.46 -8.73
C LEU A 408 -3.05 -7.23 -9.65
N THR A 409 -2.88 -7.41 -10.96
CA THR A 409 -3.96 -7.33 -11.96
C THR A 409 -4.16 -8.68 -12.64
N GLY A 410 -5.38 -9.20 -12.60
CA GLY A 410 -5.82 -10.43 -13.26
C GLY A 410 -6.11 -10.27 -14.75
N THR A 411 -6.82 -11.25 -15.31
CA THR A 411 -7.20 -11.32 -16.73
C THR A 411 -8.69 -11.01 -16.90
N GLY A 412 -9.36 -11.68 -17.84
CA GLY A 412 -10.82 -11.64 -18.01
C GLY A 412 -11.42 -13.04 -17.85
N ALA A 413 -10.79 -13.87 -17.02
CA ALA A 413 -11.23 -15.21 -16.66
C ALA A 413 -10.81 -15.50 -15.20
N ALA A 414 -11.66 -16.22 -14.46
CA ALA A 414 -11.49 -16.60 -13.05
C ALA A 414 -10.01 -16.76 -12.60
N ASN A 415 -9.51 -15.78 -11.86
CA ASN A 415 -8.16 -15.72 -11.31
C ASN A 415 -8.16 -16.00 -9.80
N ARG A 416 -7.06 -16.55 -9.27
CA ARG A 416 -6.69 -16.37 -7.86
C ARG A 416 -5.60 -15.32 -7.76
N LEU A 417 -5.84 -14.26 -6.99
CA LEU A 417 -4.84 -13.25 -6.63
C LEU A 417 -4.60 -13.30 -5.12
N ASP A 418 -3.34 -13.25 -4.71
CA ASP A 418 -2.90 -13.54 -3.33
C ASP A 418 -1.76 -12.55 -3.00
N GLY A 419 -2.05 -11.49 -2.25
CA GLY A 419 -1.14 -10.37 -1.99
C GLY A 419 0.02 -10.75 -1.06
N ARG A 420 -0.35 -11.26 0.12
CA ARG A 420 0.43 -11.82 1.25
C ARG A 420 0.70 -10.87 2.41
N GLU A 421 1.74 -10.05 2.34
CA GLU A 421 2.16 -9.13 3.41
C GLU A 421 2.48 -7.76 2.78
N GLY A 422 1.97 -6.68 3.38
CA GLY A 422 2.07 -5.32 2.86
C GLY A 422 0.71 -4.78 2.40
N ASP A 423 0.61 -3.46 2.22
CA ASP A 423 -0.64 -2.80 1.80
C ASP A 423 -0.90 -3.02 0.30
N ASP A 424 -1.62 -4.08 -0.05
CA ASP A 424 -1.81 -4.57 -1.41
C ASP A 424 -2.97 -3.89 -2.16
N THR A 425 -2.96 -4.01 -3.49
CA THR A 425 -4.08 -3.63 -4.37
C THR A 425 -4.31 -4.70 -5.43
N LEU A 426 -5.41 -5.43 -5.29
CA LEU A 426 -5.80 -6.55 -6.12
C LEU A 426 -6.97 -6.15 -7.03
N GLN A 427 -6.82 -6.40 -8.33
CA GLN A 427 -7.86 -6.23 -9.33
C GLN A 427 -8.06 -7.54 -10.11
N GLY A 428 -9.16 -8.26 -9.89
CA GLY A 428 -9.50 -9.50 -10.60
C GLY A 428 -9.73 -9.26 -12.08
N GLY A 429 -10.78 -8.48 -12.39
CA GLY A 429 -11.08 -7.94 -13.70
C GLY A 429 -12.47 -8.35 -14.17
N ALA A 430 -12.59 -9.55 -14.70
CA ALA A 430 -13.86 -10.18 -15.04
C ALA A 430 -13.73 -11.70 -14.95
N GLY A 431 -14.72 -12.37 -14.39
CA GLY A 431 -14.57 -13.80 -14.10
C GLY A 431 -15.41 -14.21 -12.90
N GLU A 432 -14.99 -15.25 -12.20
CA GLU A 432 -15.40 -15.51 -10.81
C GLU A 432 -14.08 -15.58 -10.05
N ASP A 433 -13.61 -14.44 -9.57
CA ASP A 433 -12.26 -14.24 -9.07
C ASP A 433 -12.19 -14.50 -7.55
N TRP A 434 -11.02 -14.93 -7.06
CA TRP A 434 -10.73 -15.02 -5.63
C TRP A 434 -9.52 -14.15 -5.30
N LEU A 435 -9.78 -13.05 -4.61
CA LEU A 435 -8.79 -12.09 -4.15
C LEU A 435 -8.55 -12.34 -2.66
N LEU A 436 -7.28 -12.51 -2.29
CA LEU A 436 -6.82 -12.58 -0.91
C LEU A 436 -5.80 -11.45 -0.72
N GLY A 437 -6.10 -10.50 0.17
CA GLY A 437 -5.14 -9.46 0.55
C GLY A 437 -3.98 -10.10 1.32
N GLY A 438 -4.16 -10.27 2.62
CA GLY A 438 -3.34 -11.12 3.47
C GLY A 438 -3.08 -10.48 4.83
N ALA A 439 -2.11 -9.58 4.88
CA ALA A 439 -1.73 -8.84 6.09
C ALA A 439 -1.18 -7.46 5.71
N GLY A 440 -2.01 -6.43 5.85
CA GLY A 440 -1.79 -5.10 5.32
C GLY A 440 -3.10 -4.33 5.28
N HIS A 441 -3.10 -3.12 4.72
CA HIS A 441 -4.31 -2.34 4.45
C HIS A 441 -4.69 -2.41 2.97
N ASP A 442 -5.42 -3.46 2.62
CA ASP A 442 -5.56 -3.97 1.26
C ASP A 442 -6.76 -3.39 0.51
N ARG A 443 -6.69 -3.39 -0.82
CA ARG A 443 -7.77 -2.94 -1.72
C ARG A 443 -8.14 -4.03 -2.70
N LEU A 444 -9.33 -4.61 -2.53
CA LEU A 444 -9.80 -5.75 -3.31
C LEU A 444 -10.95 -5.31 -4.25
N TRP A 445 -10.65 -5.24 -5.54
CA TRP A 445 -11.61 -5.04 -6.63
C TRP A 445 -11.77 -6.35 -7.41
N GLY A 446 -12.84 -7.11 -7.15
CA GLY A 446 -13.18 -8.28 -7.97
C GLY A 446 -13.47 -7.87 -9.41
N GLY A 447 -14.49 -7.03 -9.58
CA GLY A 447 -14.92 -6.51 -10.88
C GLY A 447 -16.12 -7.28 -11.38
N ALA A 448 -16.20 -7.53 -12.69
CA ALA A 448 -17.40 -8.11 -13.29
C ALA A 448 -17.45 -9.63 -13.06
N GLY A 449 -18.04 -10.05 -11.93
CA GLY A 449 -18.02 -11.46 -11.55
C GLY A 449 -19.03 -11.91 -10.50
N ALA A 450 -18.63 -12.93 -9.74
CA ALA A 450 -19.34 -13.40 -8.55
C ALA A 450 -18.27 -13.77 -7.52
N ASP A 451 -17.56 -12.73 -7.12
CA ASP A 451 -16.18 -12.85 -6.65
C ASP A 451 -16.12 -13.20 -5.16
N LEU A 452 -14.96 -13.69 -4.72
CA LEU A 452 -14.65 -13.91 -3.32
C LEU A 452 -13.51 -12.97 -2.91
N LEU A 453 -13.81 -12.05 -1.99
CA LEU A 453 -12.86 -11.09 -1.46
C LEU A 453 -12.58 -11.44 0.01
N GLU A 454 -11.36 -11.84 0.34
CA GLU A 454 -10.87 -12.13 1.69
C GLU A 454 -9.74 -11.13 1.98
N GLY A 455 -10.00 -10.10 2.79
CA GLY A 455 -9.04 -9.04 3.07
C GLY A 455 -7.88 -9.59 3.88
N GLY A 456 -8.13 -9.87 5.16
CA GLY A 456 -7.17 -10.49 6.05
C GLY A 456 -6.83 -9.58 7.22
N ALA A 457 -5.57 -9.53 7.63
CA ALA A 457 -5.17 -8.83 8.84
C ALA A 457 -4.77 -7.37 8.58
N GLY A 458 -5.71 -6.45 8.79
CA GLY A 458 -5.55 -4.99 8.72
C GLY A 458 -6.89 -4.32 8.37
N ASP A 459 -6.93 -3.00 8.25
CA ASP A 459 -8.18 -2.30 7.88
C ASP A 459 -8.31 -2.25 6.34
N ASP A 460 -9.17 -3.11 5.79
CA ASP A 460 -9.26 -3.41 4.35
C ASP A 460 -10.44 -2.73 3.64
N ILE A 461 -10.34 -2.65 2.30
CA ILE A 461 -11.37 -2.09 1.43
C ILE A 461 -11.79 -3.09 0.35
N TYR A 462 -13.02 -3.58 0.46
CA TYR A 462 -13.71 -4.37 -0.54
C TYR A 462 -14.51 -3.48 -1.48
N ALA A 463 -14.39 -3.70 -2.79
CA ALA A 463 -15.27 -3.08 -3.78
C ALA A 463 -16.14 -4.15 -4.45
N VAL A 464 -17.46 -4.02 -4.28
CA VAL A 464 -18.46 -4.98 -4.77
C VAL A 464 -19.39 -4.30 -5.78
N ASP A 465 -19.56 -4.93 -6.93
CA ASP A 465 -20.35 -4.38 -8.05
C ASP A 465 -21.42 -5.33 -8.58
N THR A 466 -21.38 -6.60 -8.16
CA THR A 466 -22.31 -7.62 -8.63
C THR A 466 -22.95 -8.35 -7.43
N PRO A 467 -24.28 -8.64 -7.43
CA PRO A 467 -24.93 -9.31 -6.29
C PRO A 467 -24.51 -10.77 -6.05
N GLY A 468 -23.54 -11.29 -6.82
CA GLY A 468 -22.91 -12.59 -6.62
C GLY A 468 -21.63 -12.54 -5.79
N ASP A 469 -21.09 -11.33 -5.58
CA ASP A 469 -19.87 -11.10 -4.81
C ASP A 469 -20.06 -11.52 -3.35
N ARG A 470 -18.97 -11.89 -2.69
CA ARG A 470 -18.93 -12.28 -1.27
C ARG A 470 -17.67 -11.74 -0.64
N THR A 471 -17.81 -11.03 0.48
CA THR A 471 -16.71 -10.73 1.39
C THR A 471 -16.59 -11.83 2.45
N PHE A 472 -15.39 -12.05 2.96
CA PHE A 472 -15.13 -13.00 4.04
C PHE A 472 -14.08 -12.45 5.02
N GLU A 473 -14.47 -12.39 6.28
CA GLU A 473 -13.77 -11.69 7.36
C GLU A 473 -13.78 -12.57 8.63
N ARG A 474 -12.67 -12.66 9.37
CA ARG A 474 -12.61 -13.43 10.62
C ARG A 474 -12.58 -12.51 11.85
N PRO A 475 -12.84 -13.04 13.07
CA PRO A 475 -12.92 -12.18 14.24
C PRO A 475 -11.58 -11.53 14.60
N GLY A 476 -11.52 -10.20 14.55
CA GLY A 476 -10.37 -9.40 14.96
C GLY A 476 -9.26 -9.32 13.92
N GLU A 477 -9.64 -9.38 12.63
CA GLU A 477 -8.75 -9.21 11.49
C GLU A 477 -8.57 -7.72 11.12
N GLY A 478 -9.64 -6.90 11.08
CA GLY A 478 -9.56 -5.48 10.73
C GLY A 478 -10.61 -4.53 11.32
N TRP A 479 -10.81 -3.39 10.65
CA TRP A 479 -11.97 -2.50 10.76
C TRP A 479 -12.48 -2.12 9.35
N ASP A 480 -13.20 -3.04 8.74
CA ASP A 480 -13.18 -3.20 7.29
C ASP A 480 -14.35 -2.52 6.58
N ARG A 481 -14.15 -2.16 5.30
CA ARG A 481 -15.13 -1.40 4.51
C ARG A 481 -15.51 -2.05 3.20
N VAL A 482 -16.81 -2.23 3.01
CA VAL A 482 -17.41 -2.47 1.70
C VAL A 482 -17.81 -1.15 1.03
N CYS A 483 -17.32 -0.93 -0.18
CA CYS A 483 -17.78 0.08 -1.11
C CYS A 483 -18.66 -0.60 -2.18
N ALA A 484 -19.98 -0.49 -2.07
CA ALA A 484 -20.92 -1.23 -2.89
C ALA A 484 -21.57 -0.35 -3.98
N SER A 485 -21.65 -0.86 -5.22
CA SER A 485 -22.48 -0.24 -6.29
C SER A 485 -23.77 -1.00 -6.58
N VAL A 486 -24.10 -1.96 -5.71
CA VAL A 486 -25.34 -2.74 -5.62
C VAL A 486 -25.89 -2.70 -4.19
N SER A 487 -27.16 -3.06 -3.99
CA SER A 487 -27.69 -3.23 -2.63
C SER A 487 -26.93 -4.35 -1.93
N TRP A 488 -26.53 -4.13 -0.68
CA TRP A 488 -25.57 -4.97 0.01
C TRP A 488 -25.93 -5.26 1.46
N THR A 489 -25.57 -6.45 1.93
CA THR A 489 -25.63 -6.85 3.34
C THR A 489 -24.22 -7.21 3.78
N LEU A 490 -23.71 -6.56 4.84
CA LEU A 490 -22.42 -6.91 5.41
C LEU A 490 -22.40 -8.37 5.90
N GLY A 491 -21.30 -9.07 5.60
CA GLY A 491 -20.99 -10.36 6.20
C GLY A 491 -20.66 -10.22 7.68
N ASP A 492 -20.49 -11.33 8.40
CA ASP A 492 -19.99 -11.31 9.78
C ASP A 492 -18.60 -10.63 9.83
N HIS A 493 -18.31 -9.91 10.92
CA HIS A 493 -17.04 -9.21 11.21
C HIS A 493 -16.66 -8.00 10.34
N VAL A 494 -17.46 -7.61 9.34
CA VAL A 494 -17.22 -6.36 8.59
C VAL A 494 -18.00 -5.21 9.21
N GLU A 495 -17.37 -4.05 9.48
CA GLU A 495 -18.04 -2.95 10.18
C GLU A 495 -18.64 -1.85 9.29
N GLN A 496 -18.09 -1.58 8.10
CA GLN A 496 -18.46 -0.39 7.33
C GLN A 496 -19.06 -0.72 5.96
N LEU A 497 -20.14 -0.02 5.60
CA LEU A 497 -20.76 -0.05 4.27
C LEU A 497 -20.90 1.37 3.72
N THR A 498 -20.41 1.60 2.51
CA THR A 498 -20.66 2.82 1.74
C THR A 498 -21.34 2.45 0.42
N LEU A 499 -22.55 2.95 0.20
CA LEU A 499 -23.29 2.81 -1.06
C LEU A 499 -22.82 3.87 -2.05
N GLY A 500 -22.52 3.44 -3.28
CA GLY A 500 -22.05 4.28 -4.38
C GLY A 500 -23.10 4.49 -5.46
N GLY A 501 -22.70 5.19 -6.53
CA GLY A 501 -23.55 5.42 -7.69
C GLY A 501 -24.72 6.39 -7.44
N GLY A 502 -25.79 6.23 -8.22
CA GLY A 502 -27.00 7.06 -8.14
C GLY A 502 -28.29 6.27 -8.36
N ALA A 503 -28.24 4.96 -8.10
CA ALA A 503 -29.42 4.12 -7.99
C ALA A 503 -29.91 4.13 -6.53
N ALA A 504 -31.22 3.94 -6.34
CA ALA A 504 -31.75 3.57 -5.02
C ALA A 504 -31.21 2.18 -4.65
N LEU A 505 -30.19 2.15 -3.81
CA LEU A 505 -29.57 0.96 -3.26
C LEU A 505 -29.97 0.81 -1.79
N ASP A 506 -29.96 -0.41 -1.27
CA ASP A 506 -30.26 -0.69 0.13
C ASP A 506 -29.01 -1.23 0.82
N GLY A 507 -28.79 -0.85 2.08
CA GLY A 507 -27.65 -1.25 2.89
C GLY A 507 -28.11 -1.96 4.16
N THR A 508 -27.41 -3.01 4.55
CA THR A 508 -27.72 -3.71 5.80
C THR A 508 -26.48 -4.14 6.56
N GLY A 509 -26.45 -3.87 7.87
CA GLY A 509 -25.40 -4.25 8.81
C GLY A 509 -25.46 -5.73 9.22
N ASN A 510 -24.80 -6.06 10.32
CA ASN A 510 -24.69 -7.41 10.89
C ASN A 510 -25.13 -7.45 12.37
N ALA A 511 -24.24 -7.75 13.31
CA ALA A 511 -24.52 -7.81 14.75
C ALA A 511 -23.47 -7.05 15.58
N LEU A 512 -22.70 -6.17 14.91
CA LEU A 512 -21.63 -5.34 15.44
C LEU A 512 -22.05 -3.87 15.33
N ALA A 513 -21.33 -2.98 15.99
CA ALA A 513 -21.47 -1.54 15.80
C ALA A 513 -21.02 -1.15 14.38
N ASN A 514 -21.97 -1.02 13.46
CA ASN A 514 -21.70 -0.77 12.05
C ASN A 514 -21.78 0.72 11.68
N VAL A 515 -21.09 1.10 10.61
CA VAL A 515 -21.22 2.42 9.98
C VAL A 515 -21.76 2.25 8.56
N LEU A 516 -23.00 2.69 8.33
CA LEU A 516 -23.70 2.59 7.05
C LEU A 516 -23.84 3.99 6.45
N THR A 517 -23.35 4.19 5.23
CA THR A 517 -23.49 5.44 4.48
C THR A 517 -24.22 5.19 3.16
N GLY A 518 -25.34 5.86 2.97
CA GLY A 518 -26.14 5.89 1.75
C GLY A 518 -25.51 6.70 0.61
N ASN A 519 -26.27 6.85 -0.47
CA ASN A 519 -25.90 7.63 -1.64
C ASN A 519 -26.86 8.81 -1.84
N GLY A 520 -26.94 9.37 -3.06
CA GLY A 520 -27.81 10.51 -3.37
C GLY A 520 -29.22 10.12 -3.85
N ALA A 521 -29.72 8.95 -3.47
CA ALA A 521 -31.03 8.43 -3.83
C ALA A 521 -31.66 7.71 -2.63
N ALA A 522 -33.00 7.62 -2.61
CA ALA A 522 -33.74 6.97 -1.53
C ALA A 522 -33.20 5.55 -1.20
N ASN A 523 -32.58 5.40 -0.02
CA ASN A 523 -32.01 4.15 0.48
C ASN A 523 -32.82 3.58 1.65
N LEU A 524 -32.90 2.25 1.76
CA LEU A 524 -33.17 1.58 3.04
C LEU A 524 -31.84 1.22 3.71
N LEU A 525 -31.58 1.75 4.90
CA LEU A 525 -30.44 1.40 5.74
C LEU A 525 -30.95 0.70 7.02
N ASP A 526 -30.47 -0.51 7.29
CA ASP A 526 -30.84 -1.33 8.47
C ASP A 526 -29.56 -1.76 9.21
N GLY A 527 -29.31 -1.22 10.40
CA GLY A 527 -28.16 -1.58 11.25
C GLY A 527 -28.26 -2.97 11.87
N ARG A 528 -29.51 -3.44 12.07
CA ARG A 528 -29.94 -4.66 12.76
C ARG A 528 -29.65 -4.68 14.26
N GLY A 529 -28.41 -4.51 14.68
CA GLY A 529 -28.07 -4.51 16.09
C GLY A 529 -26.59 -4.40 16.37
N GLY A 530 -26.27 -3.53 17.32
CA GLY A 530 -24.93 -3.05 17.54
C GLY A 530 -24.95 -1.78 18.38
N HIS A 531 -24.29 -0.75 17.87
CA HIS A 531 -24.34 0.63 18.33
C HIS A 531 -24.03 1.45 17.08
N ASP A 532 -25.02 1.53 16.20
CA ASP A 532 -24.80 1.73 14.78
C ASP A 532 -24.81 3.22 14.43
N THR A 533 -24.15 3.57 13.33
CA THR A 533 -24.19 4.92 12.75
C THR A 533 -24.69 4.83 11.32
N LEU A 534 -25.90 5.30 11.07
CA LEU A 534 -26.57 5.27 9.77
C LEU A 534 -26.64 6.70 9.23
N GLN A 535 -26.16 6.92 8.00
CA GLN A 535 -26.27 8.20 7.30
C GLN A 535 -26.93 7.99 5.94
N GLY A 536 -28.15 8.50 5.72
CA GLY A 536 -28.85 8.44 4.42
C GLY A 536 -28.17 9.29 3.34
N ALA A 537 -27.71 10.48 3.75
CA ALA A 537 -27.03 11.52 3.00
C ALA A 537 -27.93 12.38 2.10
N GLY A 538 -28.78 11.78 1.25
CA GLY A 538 -29.76 12.56 0.49
C GLY A 538 -30.62 11.73 -0.45
N GLY A 539 -31.92 11.98 -0.43
CA GLY A 539 -32.91 11.02 -0.86
C GLY A 539 -34.12 11.13 0.06
N ASN A 540 -35.09 10.23 -0.08
CA ASN A 540 -36.14 10.10 0.93
C ASN A 540 -35.92 8.74 1.58
N ASP A 541 -35.04 8.73 2.57
CA ASP A 541 -34.40 7.55 3.09
C ASP A 541 -35.24 6.88 4.18
N THR A 542 -34.89 5.64 4.51
CA THR A 542 -35.44 4.92 5.66
C THR A 542 -34.31 4.30 6.42
N LEU A 543 -34.09 4.80 7.63
CA LEU A 543 -33.03 4.36 8.53
C LEU A 543 -33.67 3.56 9.67
N GLN A 544 -33.15 2.36 9.93
CA GLN A 544 -33.55 1.47 11.02
C GLN A 544 -32.28 1.11 11.81
N GLY A 545 -32.13 1.61 13.04
CA GLY A 545 -30.99 1.27 13.89
C GLY A 545 -31.04 -0.21 14.29
N GLY A 546 -32.06 -0.55 15.07
CA GLY A 546 -32.46 -1.92 15.36
C GLY A 546 -32.42 -2.22 16.85
N ALA A 547 -31.25 -2.66 17.33
CA ALA A 547 -31.05 -3.06 18.73
C ALA A 547 -29.67 -2.64 19.24
N GLY A 548 -29.64 -1.65 20.11
CA GLY A 548 -28.41 -0.91 20.38
C GLY A 548 -28.76 0.53 20.71
N GLY A 549 -27.76 1.32 21.07
CA GLY A 549 -27.93 2.78 21.15
C GLY A 549 -27.33 3.40 19.91
N ASP A 550 -28.18 3.79 18.96
CA ASP A 550 -27.79 4.06 17.57
C ASP A 550 -27.84 5.56 17.23
N TRP A 551 -27.12 5.98 16.19
CA TRP A 551 -27.16 7.33 15.64
C TRP A 551 -27.62 7.28 14.18
N LEU A 552 -28.80 7.83 13.92
CA LEU A 552 -29.40 7.94 12.60
C LEU A 552 -29.34 9.40 12.14
N LEU A 553 -28.78 9.62 10.96
CA LEU A 553 -28.69 10.92 10.28
C LEU A 553 -29.36 10.77 8.90
N GLY A 554 -30.54 11.36 8.68
CA GLY A 554 -31.24 11.32 7.40
C GLY A 554 -30.42 12.00 6.30
N GLY A 555 -30.42 13.33 6.32
CA GLY A 555 -29.54 14.17 5.52
C GLY A 555 -30.31 15.25 4.78
N ALA A 556 -30.86 14.91 3.62
CA ALA A 556 -31.56 15.86 2.75
C ALA A 556 -32.66 15.18 1.92
N GLY A 557 -33.90 15.35 2.37
CA GLY A 557 -35.14 14.96 1.71
C GLY A 557 -36.24 14.71 2.73
N HIS A 558 -37.02 13.64 2.59
CA HIS A 558 -38.11 13.34 3.52
C HIS A 558 -37.93 11.94 4.10
N ASP A 559 -37.18 11.89 5.19
CA ASP A 559 -36.56 10.70 5.74
C ASP A 559 -37.42 10.09 6.85
N ARG A 560 -37.19 8.82 7.14
CA ARG A 560 -37.83 8.09 8.24
C ARG A 560 -36.79 7.42 9.11
N LEU A 561 -36.72 7.88 10.35
CA LEU A 561 -35.71 7.45 11.31
C LEU A 561 -36.39 6.62 12.41
N TRP A 562 -36.13 5.31 12.40
CA TRP A 562 -36.54 4.36 13.43
C TRP A 562 -35.29 3.92 14.20
N GLY A 563 -35.08 4.47 15.40
CA GLY A 563 -33.98 4.04 16.27
C GLY A 563 -34.13 2.57 16.65
N GLY A 564 -35.18 2.25 17.41
CA GLY A 564 -35.53 0.89 17.82
C GLY A 564 -35.21 0.65 19.28
N ALA A 565 -34.77 -0.55 19.62
CA ALA A 565 -34.59 -0.95 21.00
C ALA A 565 -33.30 -0.37 21.60
N GLY A 566 -33.36 0.88 22.08
CA GLY A 566 -32.14 1.65 22.31
C GLY A 566 -32.20 2.83 23.26
N ALA A 567 -31.33 3.79 22.96
CA ALA A 567 -31.30 5.13 23.55
C ALA A 567 -30.67 6.03 22.50
N ASP A 568 -31.46 6.33 21.47
CA ASP A 568 -30.95 6.62 20.14
C ASP A 568 -30.84 8.14 19.89
N LEU A 569 -30.03 8.52 18.92
CA LEU A 569 -29.94 9.89 18.41
C LEU A 569 -30.47 9.93 16.98
N LEU A 570 -31.55 10.68 16.76
CA LEU A 570 -32.20 10.82 15.46
C LEU A 570 -32.06 12.29 15.00
N GLU A 571 -31.29 12.52 13.94
CA GLU A 571 -31.11 13.83 13.27
C GLU A 571 -31.66 13.71 11.85
N GLY A 572 -32.81 14.31 11.57
CA GLY A 572 -33.48 14.19 10.26
C GLY A 572 -32.67 14.90 9.20
N GLY A 573 -32.54 16.21 9.35
CA GLY A 573 -31.81 17.07 8.42
C GLY A 573 -32.78 17.87 7.57
N ALA A 574 -32.45 18.12 6.30
CA ALA A 574 -33.18 19.08 5.49
C ALA A 574 -34.38 18.47 4.74
N GLY A 575 -35.57 18.64 5.30
CA GLY A 575 -36.90 18.44 4.71
C GLY A 575 -37.88 17.94 5.77
N ASP A 576 -39.12 17.62 5.40
CA ASP A 576 -40.15 17.22 6.39
C ASP A 576 -39.96 15.75 6.78
N ASP A 577 -39.39 15.50 7.95
CA ASP A 577 -38.92 14.18 8.40
C ASP A 577 -39.84 13.52 9.45
N ILE A 578 -39.67 12.20 9.62
CA ILE A 578 -40.42 11.40 10.62
C ILE A 578 -39.46 10.65 11.54
N TYR A 579 -39.45 11.06 12.81
CA TYR A 579 -38.81 10.35 13.91
C TYR A 579 -39.78 9.35 14.54
N ALA A 580 -39.33 8.12 14.78
CA ALA A 580 -40.05 7.16 15.62
C ALA A 580 -39.26 6.90 16.89
N VAL A 581 -39.86 7.24 18.03
CA VAL A 581 -39.25 7.12 19.36
C VAL A 581 -40.06 6.14 20.21
N ASP A 582 -39.37 5.15 20.78
CA ASP A 582 -40.01 4.06 21.53
C ASP A 582 -39.45 3.87 22.93
N THR A 583 -38.30 4.50 23.24
CA THR A 583 -37.62 4.36 24.51
C THR A 583 -37.33 5.75 25.12
N PRO A 584 -37.52 5.96 26.45
CA PRO A 584 -37.28 7.28 27.07
C PRO A 584 -35.82 7.76 27.09
N GLY A 585 -34.90 7.00 26.49
CA GLY A 585 -33.50 7.38 26.29
C GLY A 585 -33.25 8.10 24.97
N ASP A 586 -34.17 7.99 24.02
CA ASP A 586 -34.09 8.53 22.66
C ASP A 586 -34.00 10.05 22.66
N ARG A 587 -33.44 10.62 21.59
CA ARG A 587 -33.32 12.06 21.38
C ARG A 587 -33.48 12.39 19.91
N THR A 588 -34.31 13.38 19.62
CA THR A 588 -34.38 14.02 18.30
C THR A 588 -33.54 15.29 18.31
N PHE A 589 -32.93 15.62 17.17
CA PHE A 589 -32.18 16.86 16.98
C PHE A 589 -32.47 17.46 15.61
N GLU A 590 -32.89 18.72 15.59
CA GLU A 590 -33.26 19.48 14.40
C GLU A 590 -32.72 20.92 14.53
N ARG A 591 -32.29 21.52 13.41
CA ARG A 591 -31.73 22.88 13.37
C ARG A 591 -32.76 23.86 12.76
N PRO A 592 -32.59 25.19 12.94
CA PRO A 592 -33.58 26.14 12.48
C PRO A 592 -33.77 26.15 10.95
N GLY A 593 -34.99 25.85 10.50
CA GLY A 593 -35.38 25.92 9.09
C GLY A 593 -34.96 24.70 8.26
N GLU A 594 -34.86 23.54 8.90
CA GLU A 594 -34.56 22.26 8.27
C GLU A 594 -35.82 21.57 7.72
N GLY A 595 -36.92 21.48 8.48
CA GLY A 595 -38.14 20.78 8.04
C GLY A 595 -39.48 21.36 8.48
N TRP A 596 -40.51 20.50 8.42
CA TRP A 596 -41.73 20.56 9.23
C TRP A 596 -41.97 19.18 9.83
N ASP A 597 -41.29 18.91 10.94
CA ASP A 597 -40.95 17.57 11.37
C ASP A 597 -42.00 16.91 12.27
N ARG A 598 -41.97 15.57 12.34
CA ARG A 598 -42.87 14.78 13.19
C ARG A 598 -42.19 13.73 14.03
N VAL A 599 -42.45 13.76 15.33
CA VAL A 599 -42.24 12.63 16.24
C VAL A 599 -43.49 11.75 16.31
N CYS A 600 -43.32 10.45 16.04
CA CYS A 600 -44.27 9.40 16.34
C CYS A 600 -43.78 8.64 17.58
N ALA A 601 -44.38 8.88 18.75
CA ALA A 601 -43.90 8.35 20.03
C ALA A 601 -44.77 7.20 20.57
N SER A 602 -44.16 6.12 21.07
CA SER A 602 -44.85 5.11 21.91
C SER A 602 -44.54 5.23 23.40
N VAL A 603 -43.90 6.34 23.79
CA VAL A 603 -43.60 6.78 25.16
C VAL A 603 -44.08 8.22 25.35
N SER A 604 -44.19 8.68 26.60
CA SER A 604 -44.42 10.10 26.87
C SER A 604 -43.24 10.93 26.36
N TRP A 605 -43.50 12.05 25.70
CA TRP A 605 -42.49 12.78 24.94
C TRP A 605 -42.63 14.30 25.04
N THR A 606 -41.49 14.99 25.02
CA THR A 606 -41.40 16.45 24.90
C THR A 606 -40.65 16.77 23.61
N LEU A 607 -41.24 17.58 22.73
CA LEU A 607 -40.58 18.00 21.50
C LEU A 607 -39.31 18.81 21.83
N GLY A 608 -38.23 18.51 21.09
CA GLY A 608 -37.02 19.34 21.10
C GLY A 608 -37.27 20.69 20.43
N ASP A 609 -36.27 21.58 20.45
CA ASP A 609 -36.33 22.81 19.65
C ASP A 609 -36.52 22.47 18.15
N HIS A 610 -37.20 23.36 17.42
CA HIS A 610 -37.53 23.28 15.98
C HIS A 610 -38.63 22.28 15.59
N VAL A 611 -38.74 21.13 16.25
CA VAL A 611 -39.74 20.11 15.87
C VAL A 611 -41.18 20.58 16.11
N GLU A 612 -42.07 20.51 15.11
CA GLU A 612 -43.44 21.01 15.26
C GLU A 612 -44.51 19.97 15.62
N GLN A 613 -44.38 18.70 15.23
CA GLN A 613 -45.47 17.73 15.39
C GLN A 613 -45.13 16.58 16.36
N LEU A 614 -46.10 16.23 17.20
CA LEU A 614 -46.10 15.01 18.01
C LEU A 614 -47.35 14.18 17.72
N THR A 615 -47.19 12.88 17.56
CA THR A 615 -48.29 11.91 17.52
C THR A 615 -47.99 10.77 18.49
N LEU A 616 -48.83 10.60 19.51
CA LEU A 616 -48.73 9.52 20.48
C LEU A 616 -49.40 8.25 19.93
N GLY A 617 -48.72 7.12 20.08
CA GLY A 617 -49.16 5.81 19.63
C GLY A 617 -49.80 4.97 20.74
N GLY A 618 -50.56 3.95 20.34
CA GLY A 618 -51.09 2.92 21.25
C GLY A 618 -52.32 3.36 22.05
N SER A 619 -52.44 2.84 23.27
CA SER A 619 -53.57 3.08 24.18
C SER A 619 -53.13 3.11 25.66
N ALA A 620 -51.86 3.45 25.89
CA ALA A 620 -51.36 3.72 27.23
C ALA A 620 -51.58 5.21 27.52
N ALA A 621 -51.81 5.57 28.78
CA ALA A 621 -51.74 6.96 29.21
C ALA A 621 -50.32 7.47 28.96
N LEU A 622 -50.15 8.29 27.93
CA LEU A 622 -48.89 8.89 27.50
C LEU A 622 -49.06 10.40 27.46
N ASP A 623 -48.05 11.12 27.93
CA ASP A 623 -48.07 12.58 27.99
C ASP A 623 -47.26 13.17 26.83
N GLY A 624 -47.74 14.28 26.27
CA GLY A 624 -47.11 15.02 25.19
C GLY A 624 -46.83 16.46 25.60
N THR A 625 -45.69 17.02 25.21
CA THR A 625 -45.38 18.43 25.43
C THR A 625 -44.73 19.02 24.19
N GLY A 626 -45.21 20.19 23.77
CA GLY A 626 -44.66 21.00 22.69
C GLY A 626 -43.40 21.75 23.07
N ASN A 627 -43.14 22.85 22.38
CA ASN A 627 -42.01 23.75 22.57
C ASN A 627 -42.49 25.22 22.47
N ALA A 628 -41.77 26.12 21.80
CA ALA A 628 -42.14 27.53 21.67
C ALA A 628 -42.65 27.91 20.26
N LEU A 629 -43.08 26.91 19.49
CA LEU A 629 -43.53 27.01 18.09
C LEU A 629 -45.01 26.68 18.00
N ALA A 630 -45.61 26.92 16.83
CA ALA A 630 -46.98 26.46 16.57
C ALA A 630 -47.00 24.93 16.39
N ASN A 631 -47.22 24.21 17.49
CA ASN A 631 -47.15 22.75 17.54
C ASN A 631 -48.47 22.07 17.13
N VAL A 632 -48.36 20.86 16.60
CA VAL A 632 -49.51 19.95 16.42
C VAL A 632 -49.30 18.72 17.29
N LEU A 633 -50.08 18.59 18.37
CA LEU A 633 -50.00 17.48 19.32
C LEU A 633 -51.24 16.60 19.18
N ILE A 634 -51.04 15.33 18.81
CA ILE A 634 -52.12 14.34 18.67
C ILE A 634 -51.88 13.25 19.73
N GLY A 635 -52.82 13.11 20.67
CA GLY A 635 -52.84 12.07 21.69
C GLY A 635 -53.28 10.71 21.12
N ASN A 636 -53.55 9.75 22.02
CA ASN A 636 -53.82 8.37 21.63
C ASN A 636 -55.21 7.88 22.08
N ALA A 637 -55.36 6.60 22.46
CA ALA A 637 -56.60 6.00 22.94
C ALA A 637 -56.60 5.72 24.46
N GLY A 638 -55.74 6.37 25.23
CA GLY A 638 -55.74 6.40 26.68
C GLY A 638 -55.49 7.81 27.21
N ALA A 639 -55.94 8.06 28.45
CA ALA A 639 -55.86 9.37 29.12
C ALA A 639 -54.48 10.03 29.00
N SER A 640 -54.37 11.01 28.11
CA SER A 640 -53.15 11.71 27.72
C SER A 640 -53.12 13.13 28.30
N TYR A 641 -51.99 13.57 28.86
CA TYR A 641 -51.77 14.99 29.15
C TYR A 641 -50.98 15.65 28.01
N LEU A 642 -51.59 16.56 27.27
CA LEU A 642 -50.99 17.34 26.18
C LEU A 642 -50.80 18.79 26.61
N CYS A 643 -49.61 19.35 26.40
CA CYS A 643 -49.33 20.76 26.71
C CYS A 643 -48.57 21.42 25.56
N GLY A 644 -49.16 22.44 24.92
CA GLY A 644 -48.55 23.18 23.80
C GLY A 644 -47.34 24.01 24.26
N LEU A 645 -47.52 24.72 25.38
CA LEU A 645 -46.63 25.69 26.04
C LEU A 645 -46.73 27.11 25.47
N GLY A 646 -46.47 27.31 24.20
CA GLY A 646 -46.60 28.64 23.59
C GLY A 646 -46.22 28.66 22.13
N GLY A 647 -46.98 29.40 21.34
CA GLY A 647 -46.95 29.26 19.89
C GLY A 647 -48.32 29.58 19.32
N ARG A 648 -48.86 28.66 18.52
CA ARG A 648 -50.25 28.72 18.06
C ARG A 648 -50.70 27.30 17.78
N ASP A 649 -51.08 26.62 18.83
CA ASP A 649 -51.01 25.19 18.91
C ASP A 649 -52.32 24.53 18.47
N THR A 650 -52.24 23.23 18.23
CA THR A 650 -53.35 22.41 17.74
C THR A 650 -53.24 21.07 18.45
N LEU A 651 -54.00 20.93 19.53
CA LEU A 651 -54.02 19.79 20.43
C LEU A 651 -55.29 18.97 20.19
N SER A 652 -55.13 17.65 20.07
CA SER A 652 -56.26 16.71 20.03
C SER A 652 -55.98 15.55 20.99
N GLY A 653 -56.80 15.37 22.03
CA GLY A 653 -56.64 14.29 23.00
C GLY A 653 -56.84 12.91 22.36
N GLY A 654 -58.02 12.73 21.75
CA GLY A 654 -58.36 11.57 20.96
C GLY A 654 -59.45 10.74 21.63
N ALA A 655 -59.06 9.77 22.45
CA ALA A 655 -60.00 9.01 23.27
C ALA A 655 -59.36 8.57 24.60
N GLY A 656 -60.12 8.64 25.68
CA GLY A 656 -59.58 8.61 27.04
C GLY A 656 -60.00 9.87 27.77
N ASP A 657 -59.90 9.90 29.10
CA ASP A 657 -60.16 11.12 29.87
C ASP A 657 -58.91 12.01 29.79
N ASP A 658 -58.84 12.89 28.80
CA ASP A 658 -57.62 13.60 28.39
C ASP A 658 -57.47 14.98 29.06
N GLY A 659 -56.23 15.48 29.18
CA GLY A 659 -55.92 16.81 29.71
C GLY A 659 -55.15 17.64 28.68
N LEU A 660 -55.71 18.73 28.18
CA LEU A 660 -55.13 19.58 27.15
C LEU A 660 -54.89 20.99 27.71
N VAL A 661 -53.67 21.49 27.59
CA VAL A 661 -53.30 22.88 27.89
C VAL A 661 -52.69 23.51 26.64
N GLY A 662 -53.29 24.56 26.10
CA GLY A 662 -52.71 25.33 24.99
C GLY A 662 -51.43 26.02 25.46
N GLY A 663 -51.58 27.14 26.16
CA GLY A 663 -50.50 27.83 26.84
C GLY A 663 -50.49 29.31 26.53
N ALA A 664 -49.80 29.71 25.46
CA ALA A 664 -49.66 31.12 25.08
C ALA A 664 -49.66 31.27 23.54
N GLY A 665 -50.80 31.61 22.96
CA GLY A 665 -51.05 31.60 21.53
C GLY A 665 -52.54 31.56 21.21
N ASP A 666 -52.95 31.74 19.96
CA ASP A 666 -54.37 31.57 19.56
C ASP A 666 -54.68 30.07 19.27
N ASP A 667 -54.77 29.26 20.31
CA ASP A 667 -54.67 27.80 20.26
C ASP A 667 -55.97 27.11 19.82
N ARG A 668 -55.89 25.81 19.53
CA ARG A 668 -57.06 24.96 19.22
C ARG A 668 -56.97 23.63 19.95
N LEU A 669 -57.95 23.36 20.79
CA LEU A 669 -58.03 22.18 21.64
C LEU A 669 -59.30 21.39 21.29
N TRP A 670 -59.12 20.10 20.98
CA TRP A 670 -60.20 19.12 20.85
C TRP A 670 -59.98 17.99 21.84
N GLY A 671 -60.87 17.83 22.83
CA GLY A 671 -60.80 16.69 23.77
C GLY A 671 -60.96 15.38 23.02
N GLY A 672 -62.20 15.09 22.61
CA GLY A 672 -62.52 14.03 21.68
C GLY A 672 -63.58 13.10 22.24
N ALA A 673 -63.17 12.04 22.93
CA ALA A 673 -64.07 11.03 23.47
C ALA A 673 -63.61 10.53 24.85
N GLY A 674 -64.09 11.19 25.88
CA GLY A 674 -63.72 11.00 27.27
C GLY A 674 -64.42 11.98 28.18
N ASN A 675 -63.95 12.13 29.41
CA ASN A 675 -64.31 13.24 30.28
C ASN A 675 -63.10 14.15 30.39
N ASP A 676 -63.00 15.09 29.46
CA ASP A 676 -61.75 15.78 29.14
C ASP A 676 -61.61 17.10 29.93
N TRP A 677 -60.38 17.53 30.14
CA TRP A 677 -60.06 18.83 30.75
C TRP A 677 -59.25 19.68 29.78
N LEU A 678 -59.82 20.80 29.32
CA LEU A 678 -59.20 21.72 28.36
C LEU A 678 -58.97 23.08 29.04
N ASP A 679 -57.76 23.63 28.87
CA ASP A 679 -57.33 24.95 29.35
C ASP A 679 -56.64 25.69 28.18
N GLY A 680 -57.25 26.75 27.67
CA GLY A 680 -56.74 27.53 26.54
C GLY A 680 -55.42 28.23 26.91
N GLY A 681 -55.50 29.24 27.77
CA GLY A 681 -54.35 29.88 28.40
C GLY A 681 -54.31 31.39 28.18
N GLU A 682 -53.24 31.91 27.55
CA GLU A 682 -53.16 33.30 27.07
C GLU A 682 -53.37 33.31 25.55
N GLY A 683 -54.53 33.74 25.05
CA GLY A 683 -54.86 33.51 23.64
C GLY A 683 -56.25 33.94 23.22
N ALA A 684 -56.53 33.91 21.92
CA ALA A 684 -57.91 33.84 21.43
C ALA A 684 -58.18 32.40 20.96
N ASP A 685 -58.64 31.58 21.88
CA ASP A 685 -58.57 30.13 21.77
C ASP A 685 -59.85 29.50 21.21
N LEU A 686 -59.75 28.25 20.76
CA LEU A 686 -60.89 27.43 20.33
C LEU A 686 -60.90 26.12 21.11
N LEU A 687 -61.95 25.88 21.88
CA LEU A 687 -62.12 24.68 22.71
C LEU A 687 -63.37 23.91 22.29
N ASP A 688 -63.23 22.61 22.03
CA ASP A 688 -64.33 21.65 21.77
C ASP A 688 -64.07 20.40 22.62
N GLY A 689 -64.90 20.17 23.65
CA GLY A 689 -64.79 18.96 24.49
C GLY A 689 -65.07 17.69 23.70
N GLY A 690 -66.05 17.75 22.80
CA GLY A 690 -66.46 16.64 21.95
C GLY A 690 -67.53 15.77 22.61
N ALA A 691 -67.11 14.67 23.22
CA ALA A 691 -68.03 13.61 23.63
C ALA A 691 -67.71 12.96 24.99
N GLY A 692 -68.05 13.67 26.08
CA GLY A 692 -68.45 12.99 27.31
C GLY A 692 -68.96 13.91 28.41
N SER A 693 -68.09 14.41 29.27
CA SER A 693 -68.48 15.30 30.38
C SER A 693 -67.32 16.22 30.75
N ASP A 694 -67.17 17.26 29.93
CA ASP A 694 -65.88 17.90 29.74
C ASP A 694 -65.80 19.23 30.52
N LEU A 695 -64.60 19.59 30.97
CA LEU A 695 -64.33 20.83 31.71
C LEU A 695 -63.45 21.74 30.85
N LEU A 696 -64.03 22.85 30.40
CA LEU A 696 -63.41 23.84 29.54
C LEU A 696 -63.06 25.10 30.35
N ILE A 697 -61.85 25.60 30.16
CA ILE A 697 -61.30 26.83 30.74
C ILE A 697 -60.72 27.64 29.57
N GLY A 698 -61.23 28.84 29.32
CA GLY A 698 -60.71 29.69 28.24
C GLY A 698 -59.37 30.30 28.61
N GLY A 699 -59.34 30.94 29.78
CA GLY A 699 -58.18 31.66 30.28
C GLY A 699 -58.27 33.16 30.01
N ALA A 700 -57.41 33.68 29.14
CA ALA A 700 -57.19 35.10 28.96
C ALA A 700 -57.08 35.51 27.49
N GLY A 701 -58.24 35.76 26.88
CA GLY A 701 -58.35 36.58 25.68
C GLY A 701 -59.77 36.63 25.17
N ALA A 702 -60.09 36.06 24.01
CA ALA A 702 -61.44 36.15 23.43
C ALA A 702 -61.80 34.81 22.80
N ASP A 703 -62.39 33.95 23.62
CA ASP A 703 -62.34 32.51 23.39
C ASP A 703 -63.61 31.96 22.75
N LEU A 704 -63.45 30.92 21.93
CA LEU A 704 -64.54 30.25 21.23
C LEU A 704 -64.75 28.84 21.77
N PHE A 705 -65.73 28.69 22.65
CA PHE A 705 -66.21 27.40 23.11
C PHE A 705 -67.18 26.82 22.07
N ILE A 706 -66.94 25.60 21.61
CA ILE A 706 -67.82 24.86 20.70
C ILE A 706 -68.42 23.68 21.45
N PHE A 707 -69.76 23.62 21.49
CA PHE A 707 -70.49 22.51 22.07
C PHE A 707 -71.09 21.64 20.96
N THR A 708 -70.63 20.39 20.87
CA THR A 708 -70.99 19.43 19.81
C THR A 708 -71.81 18.23 20.33
N GLY A 709 -71.72 17.91 21.62
CA GLY A 709 -72.47 16.86 22.32
C GLY A 709 -72.00 16.74 23.78
N GLY A 710 -72.47 15.75 24.54
CA GLY A 710 -71.92 15.51 25.89
C GLY A 710 -72.46 16.43 26.99
N TRP A 711 -71.75 16.49 28.12
CA TRP A 711 -72.16 17.15 29.37
C TRP A 711 -71.10 18.13 29.88
N ASP A 712 -71.00 19.27 29.23
CA ASP A 712 -69.83 20.13 29.34
C ASP A 712 -70.02 21.23 30.39
N ARG A 713 -68.90 21.76 30.89
CA ARG A 713 -68.85 22.87 31.82
C ARG A 713 -67.76 23.86 31.41
N ILE A 714 -68.15 25.10 31.16
CA ILE A 714 -67.22 26.23 31.00
C ILE A 714 -67.06 26.91 32.37
N ALA A 715 -65.84 27.02 32.86
CA ALA A 715 -65.56 27.43 34.24
C ALA A 715 -65.43 28.96 34.45
N ASP A 716 -65.04 29.70 33.42
CA ASP A 716 -64.47 31.04 33.53
C ASP A 716 -64.99 32.08 32.52
N PHE A 717 -65.93 31.71 31.65
CA PHE A 717 -66.53 32.53 30.58
C PHE A 717 -66.69 34.03 30.90
N GLU A 718 -66.06 34.90 30.11
CA GLU A 718 -66.17 36.36 30.19
C GLU A 718 -67.21 36.93 29.22
N ASP A 719 -68.27 37.53 29.80
CA ASP A 719 -69.38 38.26 29.11
C ASP A 719 -68.84 39.48 28.33
N ASP A 720 -69.38 39.76 27.13
CA ASP A 720 -68.89 40.75 26.15
C ASP A 720 -67.46 40.48 25.58
N LEU A 721 -66.88 39.29 25.81
CA LEU A 721 -65.52 38.93 25.39
C LEU A 721 -65.42 37.56 24.69
N ASP A 722 -65.96 36.52 25.32
CA ASP A 722 -65.96 35.16 24.80
C ASP A 722 -67.14 34.88 23.86
N THR A 723 -67.18 33.69 23.26
CA THR A 723 -68.27 33.24 22.41
C THR A 723 -68.59 31.77 22.68
N LEU A 724 -69.86 31.47 22.92
CA LEU A 724 -70.36 30.09 22.92
C LEU A 724 -71.01 29.75 21.59
N ARG A 725 -70.56 28.68 20.93
CA ARG A 725 -71.16 28.11 19.73
C ARG A 725 -71.87 26.79 20.02
N LEU A 726 -73.13 26.70 19.63
CA LEU A 726 -73.95 25.49 19.66
C LEU A 726 -74.15 24.95 18.23
N ASP A 727 -73.72 23.73 17.96
CA ASP A 727 -73.82 23.11 16.62
C ASP A 727 -75.26 22.70 16.27
N HIS A 728 -75.72 22.97 15.04
CA HIS A 728 -77.07 22.58 14.57
C HIS A 728 -77.37 21.07 14.69
N ALA A 729 -76.36 20.21 14.73
CA ALA A 729 -76.48 18.76 14.91
C ALA A 729 -77.08 18.36 16.28
N LEU A 730 -77.02 19.24 17.28
CA LEU A 730 -77.65 19.05 18.59
C LEU A 730 -79.18 18.91 18.50
N TRP A 731 -79.81 19.43 17.44
CA TRP A 731 -81.26 19.38 17.25
C TRP A 731 -81.68 18.32 16.23
N GLY A 732 -82.62 17.45 16.60
CA GLY A 732 -83.28 16.50 15.69
C GLY A 732 -84.24 17.15 14.67
N GLY A 733 -84.00 18.40 14.27
CA GLY A 733 -84.87 19.25 13.47
C GLY A 733 -84.25 20.63 13.24
N THR A 734 -85.05 21.62 12.81
CA THR A 734 -84.55 22.99 12.65
C THR A 734 -84.19 23.61 14.02
N PRO A 735 -82.96 24.17 14.19
CA PRO A 735 -82.58 24.88 15.40
C PRO A 735 -83.52 26.06 15.71
N PRO A 736 -83.63 26.50 16.99
CA PRO A 736 -84.32 27.73 17.34
C PRO A 736 -83.60 28.96 16.78
N ASP A 737 -84.34 30.05 16.59
CA ASP A 737 -83.70 31.37 16.48
C ASP A 737 -83.29 31.89 17.88
N LEU A 738 -82.52 32.97 17.94
CA LEU A 738 -82.09 33.58 19.20
C LEU A 738 -83.27 33.96 20.12
N ALA A 739 -84.46 34.22 19.56
CA ALA A 739 -85.65 34.49 20.36
C ALA A 739 -86.23 33.23 21.07
N GLY A 740 -85.90 32.03 20.59
CA GLY A 740 -86.25 30.75 21.22
C GLY A 740 -85.29 30.28 22.31
N VAL A 741 -84.04 30.77 22.30
CA VAL A 741 -82.96 30.38 23.23
C VAL A 741 -83.33 30.48 24.71
N PRO A 742 -84.05 31.53 25.20
CA PRO A 742 -84.46 31.62 26.60
C PRO A 742 -85.38 30.48 27.09
N GLY A 743 -85.94 29.68 26.17
CA GLY A 743 -86.72 28.48 26.51
C GLY A 743 -85.88 27.22 26.74
N LEU A 744 -84.59 27.23 26.40
CA LEU A 744 -83.65 26.12 26.56
C LEU A 744 -82.69 26.29 27.75
N ALA A 745 -82.55 27.52 28.25
CA ALA A 745 -81.63 27.86 29.32
C ALA A 745 -82.33 27.93 30.69
N SER A 746 -81.65 27.46 31.74
CA SER A 746 -82.10 27.60 33.14
C SER A 746 -80.95 27.98 34.05
N VAL A 747 -81.19 28.91 34.98
CA VAL A 747 -80.17 29.31 35.96
C VAL A 747 -80.17 28.30 37.11
N THR A 748 -79.01 27.72 37.36
CA THR A 748 -78.77 26.70 38.41
C THR A 748 -77.94 27.29 39.55
N GLY A 749 -77.53 26.45 40.51
CA GLY A 749 -76.57 26.84 41.53
C GLY A 749 -75.11 26.91 41.06
N ALA A 750 -74.80 26.40 39.85
CA ALA A 750 -73.47 26.40 39.25
C ALA A 750 -73.30 27.49 38.18
N GLY A 751 -74.38 27.81 37.45
CA GLY A 751 -74.34 28.78 36.35
C GLY A 751 -75.58 28.69 35.47
N LEU A 752 -75.48 29.21 34.25
CA LEU A 752 -76.50 29.07 33.22
C LEU A 752 -76.37 27.70 32.53
N MET A 753 -77.39 26.86 32.66
CA MET A 753 -77.42 25.52 32.06
C MET A 753 -78.32 25.49 30.83
N PHE A 754 -77.82 25.01 29.70
CA PHE A 754 -78.60 24.58 28.54
C PHE A 754 -78.78 23.06 28.59
N ASP A 755 -80.02 22.58 28.49
CA ASP A 755 -80.35 21.15 28.44
C ASP A 755 -81.03 20.85 27.09
N PHE A 756 -80.33 20.08 26.26
CA PHE A 756 -80.81 19.66 24.93
C PHE A 756 -81.53 18.30 24.97
N GLY A 757 -81.58 17.66 26.15
CA GLY A 757 -82.12 16.34 26.35
C GLY A 757 -81.20 15.22 25.85
N ALA A 758 -81.67 13.97 25.96
CA ALA A 758 -80.96 12.75 25.56
C ALA A 758 -79.58 12.50 26.22
N GLY A 759 -79.16 13.33 27.18
CA GLY A 759 -77.83 13.29 27.76
C GLY A 759 -76.85 14.31 27.17
N ASN A 760 -77.35 15.35 26.48
CA ASN A 760 -76.57 16.49 26.02
C ASN A 760 -76.95 17.76 26.80
N GLY A 761 -75.97 18.45 27.38
CA GLY A 761 -76.16 19.73 28.06
C GLY A 761 -74.84 20.45 28.32
N ILE A 762 -74.88 21.77 28.50
CA ILE A 762 -73.69 22.57 28.85
C ILE A 762 -74.02 23.56 29.97
N VAL A 763 -73.09 23.71 30.92
CA VAL A 763 -73.16 24.68 32.01
C VAL A 763 -72.10 25.77 31.80
N VAL A 764 -72.55 27.02 31.67
CA VAL A 764 -71.68 28.20 31.64
C VAL A 764 -71.68 28.81 33.04
N GLU A 765 -70.56 28.71 33.76
CA GLU A 765 -70.41 29.32 35.08
C GLU A 765 -70.29 30.85 35.00
N GLY A 766 -70.44 31.55 36.13
CA GLY A 766 -70.43 33.02 36.18
C GLY A 766 -71.69 33.70 35.63
N ILE A 767 -72.25 33.19 34.53
CA ILE A 767 -73.40 33.78 33.83
C ILE A 767 -74.70 33.65 34.64
N SER A 768 -75.27 34.80 34.99
CA SER A 768 -76.45 34.90 35.86
C SER A 768 -77.81 34.90 35.14
N SER A 769 -77.82 35.06 33.82
CA SER A 769 -79.04 34.92 33.00
C SER A 769 -78.71 34.71 31.52
N VAL A 770 -79.63 34.08 30.78
CA VAL A 770 -79.51 33.89 29.32
C VAL A 770 -79.41 35.20 28.52
N TRP A 771 -79.83 36.34 29.08
CA TRP A 771 -79.76 37.64 28.42
C TRP A 771 -78.41 38.36 28.56
N ALA A 772 -77.48 37.81 29.33
CA ALA A 772 -76.09 38.26 29.32
C ALA A 772 -75.42 37.66 28.08
N LEU A 773 -75.26 36.33 28.08
CA LEU A 773 -74.72 35.50 27.01
C LEU A 773 -75.40 35.62 25.61
N ILE A 774 -76.55 36.28 25.44
CA ILE A 774 -77.33 36.17 24.18
C ILE A 774 -76.67 36.84 22.98
N ASP A 775 -75.88 37.89 23.20
CA ASP A 775 -75.17 38.59 22.12
C ASP A 775 -73.86 37.86 21.74
N ASP A 776 -73.32 37.05 22.67
CA ASP A 776 -72.12 36.20 22.55
C ASP A 776 -72.45 34.74 22.14
N LEU A 777 -73.73 34.43 21.88
CA LEU A 777 -74.19 33.08 21.54
C LEU A 777 -74.35 32.90 20.01
N GLN A 778 -73.69 31.88 19.48
CA GLN A 778 -73.81 31.45 18.08
C GLN A 778 -74.54 30.11 17.97
N ILE A 779 -75.46 30.01 17.01
CA ILE A 779 -76.12 28.75 16.60
C ILE A 779 -75.81 28.57 15.11
N VAL A 780 -75.16 27.45 14.74
CA VAL A 780 -74.49 27.31 13.43
C VAL A 780 -74.82 25.99 12.72
#